data_AF-A0A665THB1-F1
#
_entry.id   AF-A0A665THB1-F1
#
_cell.length_a   1.000
_cell.length_b   1.000
_cell.length_c   1.000
_cell.angle_alpha   90.00
_cell.angle_beta   90.00
_cell.angle_gamma   90.00
#
_symmetry.space_group_name_H-M   'P 1'
#
loop_
_entity.id
_entity.type
_entity.pdbx_description
1 polymer ?
#
loop_
_entity_poly.entity_id
_entity_poly.type
_entity_poly.pdbx_seq_one_letter_code
_entity_poly.pdbx_strand_id
1 'polypeptide(L)'
;MASPATNVPTNSGPQGGSSDTNDGEDTDLCPGFKDVDAFVKYGLGAVLSATKASASLPQAGDEYDFYRSFPGFQGFCESQGDKLLHCMSQIMQHHGCRSHLRDRSKLTGLEERFDLVVDSNDVILERAGILLDEADGVNRSQQPVMPAGFQPPKIVVSSWNRKVGSGRHSETFRLLHAKNVTRPQLKFKEKVDNSNTPFVPKIFIKPNATKPLPSLRPEDPDVPAALADFIHQQRIQEHVEDMFAHPYQYELDHLTVPERLLSKAEPQMYKPMAETKCTFIDSLEDLVALNEKLCGLSEFAVDLEHHSYRSFLGITCLMQISTRKEDFIIDTLELRSEMYILNESFTDPAILKVFHGADSDMEWLQRDFGLYVVNLFDTHQASRALNLARHSLDHLLKHFCNVDSDKRYQLADWRIRPLPEEMVQYARTDTHYLLYIYDCMKTQLLDVSHGQTGLLQCVWNKSKDISLKKYLKPIFTEDSYLELQRKQKMSFNTQQLTAFRLLFAWRDKLARQEDESTGYVLPTHMMSKISEELPKEPQGIIACCNPVPPLVRQQVNELHLLVQQAREMPLLKVRKYQCLLQINHLETKNDQESLSVAHMKARRIIESFENPFRMESTKAGGNKRERVASEVGESTPKPSKKQLKSAEKPHKTEPPSQDSFTPFDYSQSDLKVFAGMHKRRSRDNSQFDPNQRSFAQQKTAKGQKSNFVAGNRSMSYLAGKSDRGFRHNWPKR
;
A
#
# COMPACT_ATOMS: atom_id res chain seq x y z
N MET A 1 -9.43 35.13 59.30
CA MET A 1 -10.45 34.60 60.23
C MET A 1 -11.36 33.69 59.42
N ALA A 2 -11.51 32.40 59.70
CA ALA A 2 -10.80 31.54 60.65
C ALA A 2 -10.76 30.09 60.09
N SER A 3 -9.69 29.36 60.36
CA SER A 3 -9.69 27.89 60.36
C SER A 3 -10.29 27.39 61.70
N PRO A 4 -10.63 26.09 61.88
CA PRO A 4 -9.59 25.15 62.34
C PRO A 4 -9.75 23.65 61.99
N ALA A 5 -8.64 22.92 62.22
CA ALA A 5 -8.54 21.55 62.75
C ALA A 5 -9.20 20.37 61.98
N THR A 6 -8.45 19.48 61.33
CA THR A 6 -7.66 18.34 61.87
C THR A 6 -8.45 17.29 62.65
N ASN A 7 -8.43 16.04 62.16
CA ASN A 7 -8.02 14.88 62.96
C ASN A 7 -7.75 13.64 62.09
N VAL A 8 -6.63 12.98 62.37
CA VAL A 8 -6.28 11.61 61.96
C VAL A 8 -6.52 10.70 63.16
N PRO A 9 -6.90 9.43 62.94
CA PRO A 9 -6.33 8.39 63.77
C PRO A 9 -5.74 7.25 62.93
N THR A 10 -4.47 6.93 63.20
CA THR A 10 -3.86 5.66 62.82
C THR A 10 -4.34 4.57 63.78
N ASN A 11 -4.54 3.35 63.27
CA ASN A 11 -4.53 2.16 64.13
C ASN A 11 -3.98 0.96 63.37
N SER A 12 -3.28 0.08 64.08
CA SER A 12 -2.47 -1.01 63.53
C SER A 12 -2.99 -2.38 63.97
N GLY A 13 -2.91 -3.40 63.11
CA GLY A 13 -3.23 -4.78 63.50
C GLY A 13 -3.45 -5.72 62.30
N PRO A 14 -2.82 -6.91 62.24
CA PRO A 14 -2.76 -7.71 61.01
C PRO A 14 -3.67 -8.95 61.02
N GLN A 15 -4.06 -9.41 59.84
CA GLN A 15 -4.23 -10.84 59.53
C GLN A 15 -4.23 -11.07 58.02
N GLY A 16 -3.66 -12.20 57.58
CA GLY A 16 -3.42 -12.50 56.18
C GLY A 16 -4.55 -13.25 55.50
N GLY A 17 -4.53 -13.24 54.17
CA GLY A 17 -5.41 -14.01 53.30
C GLY A 17 -4.86 -13.94 51.88
N SER A 18 -4.13 -14.98 51.46
CA SER A 18 -3.62 -15.10 50.10
C SER A 18 -4.75 -15.46 49.13
N SER A 19 -4.90 -14.68 48.07
CA SER A 19 -5.57 -15.13 46.85
C SER A 19 -4.94 -14.43 45.65
N ASP A 20 -4.25 -15.19 44.82
CA ASP A 20 -3.70 -14.72 43.56
C ASP A 20 -4.82 -14.27 42.62
N THR A 21 -4.70 -13.06 42.07
CA THR A 21 -5.36 -12.67 40.81
C THR A 21 -4.38 -11.85 40.00
N ASN A 22 -4.18 -12.24 38.73
CA ASN A 22 -3.41 -11.47 37.77
C ASN A 22 -4.10 -10.13 37.52
N ASP A 23 -3.46 -9.03 37.93
CA ASP A 23 -3.76 -7.72 37.36
C ASP A 23 -3.06 -7.66 35.99
N GLY A 24 -3.76 -8.13 34.97
CA GLY A 24 -3.46 -7.78 33.59
C GLY A 24 -3.88 -6.33 33.35
N GLU A 25 -3.09 -5.59 32.59
CA GLU A 25 -3.38 -4.20 32.24
C GLU A 25 -4.58 -4.15 31.27
N ASP A 26 -5.79 -4.08 31.84
CA ASP A 26 -6.99 -3.74 31.10
C ASP A 26 -6.85 -2.33 30.53
N THR A 27 -6.68 -2.25 29.21
CA THR A 27 -6.86 -1.01 28.48
C THR A 27 -8.33 -0.62 28.60
N ASP A 28 -8.62 0.46 29.35
CA ASP A 28 -9.97 0.96 29.65
C ASP A 28 -10.81 1.12 28.35
N LEU A 29 -11.55 0.07 28.00
CA LEU A 29 -12.37 -0.02 26.77
C LEU A 29 -13.45 1.07 26.70
N CYS A 30 -13.81 1.66 27.83
CA CYS A 30 -14.76 2.76 27.97
C CYS A 30 -14.32 3.72 29.10
N PRO A 31 -13.50 4.76 28.81
CA PRO A 31 -12.99 5.67 29.84
C PRO A 31 -14.09 6.27 30.72
N GLY A 32 -14.01 6.02 32.04
CA GLY A 32 -14.98 6.49 33.03
C GLY A 32 -16.20 5.59 33.26
N PHE A 33 -16.28 4.42 32.62
CA PHE A 33 -17.31 3.40 32.85
C PHE A 33 -16.68 2.08 33.28
N LYS A 34 -17.35 1.34 34.18
CA LYS A 34 -16.81 0.09 34.75
C LYS A 34 -16.86 -1.10 33.80
N ASP A 35 -17.78 -1.06 32.84
CA ASP A 35 -17.99 -2.07 31.82
C ASP A 35 -18.67 -1.43 30.60
N VAL A 36 -18.59 -2.12 29.46
CA VAL A 36 -19.27 -1.73 28.21
C VAL A 36 -20.79 -1.65 28.45
N ASP A 37 -21.31 -2.49 29.34
CA ASP A 37 -22.73 -2.59 29.69
C ASP A 37 -23.27 -1.32 30.38
N ALA A 38 -22.51 -0.71 31.30
CA ALA A 38 -22.84 0.58 31.90
C ALA A 38 -22.71 1.74 30.90
N PHE A 39 -21.70 1.70 30.01
CA PHE A 39 -21.57 2.67 28.93
C PHE A 39 -22.79 2.64 27.99
N VAL A 40 -23.20 1.45 27.53
CA VAL A 40 -24.39 1.25 26.69
C VAL A 40 -25.67 1.69 27.40
N LYS A 41 -25.87 1.31 28.67
CA LYS A 41 -27.04 1.73 29.47
C LYS A 41 -27.12 3.25 29.62
N TYR A 42 -25.99 3.91 29.89
CA TYR A 42 -25.91 5.37 29.99
C TYR A 42 -26.18 6.05 28.64
N GLY A 43 -25.51 5.61 27.58
CA GLY A 43 -25.67 6.12 26.22
C GLY A 43 -27.12 6.00 25.72
N LEU A 44 -27.73 4.82 25.89
CA LEU A 44 -29.13 4.58 25.53
C LEU A 44 -30.07 5.48 26.34
N GLY A 45 -29.85 5.65 27.64
CA GLY A 45 -30.63 6.55 28.50
C GLY A 45 -30.54 8.02 28.08
N ALA A 46 -29.35 8.49 27.68
CA ALA A 46 -29.15 9.83 27.15
C ALA A 46 -29.85 10.04 25.80
N VAL A 47 -29.73 9.08 24.87
CA VAL A 47 -30.40 9.12 23.57
C VAL A 47 -31.92 9.11 23.74
N LEU A 48 -32.49 8.20 24.55
CA LEU A 48 -33.93 8.15 24.82
C LEU A 48 -34.45 9.47 25.42
N SER A 49 -33.68 10.10 26.31
CA SER A 49 -34.03 11.39 26.90
C SER A 49 -34.05 12.51 25.84
N ALA A 50 -33.06 12.53 24.94
CA ALA A 50 -32.99 13.47 23.82
C ALA A 50 -34.13 13.25 22.80
N THR A 51 -34.44 12.00 22.44
CA THR A 51 -35.56 11.65 21.57
C THR A 51 -36.89 12.08 22.18
N LYS A 52 -37.10 11.88 23.49
CA LYS A 52 -38.30 12.33 24.20
C LYS A 52 -38.43 13.86 24.22
N ALA A 53 -37.33 14.58 24.39
CA ALA A 53 -37.31 16.04 24.30
C ALA A 53 -37.62 16.52 22.87
N SER A 54 -37.04 15.87 21.85
CA SER A 54 -37.34 16.16 20.44
C SER A 54 -38.82 15.96 20.10
N ALA A 55 -39.42 14.86 20.58
CA ALA A 55 -40.85 14.58 20.42
C ALA A 55 -41.79 15.55 21.17
N SER A 56 -41.25 16.41 22.06
CA SER A 56 -41.99 17.48 22.74
C SER A 56 -41.93 18.83 22.02
N LEU A 57 -41.20 18.92 20.90
CA LEU A 57 -41.24 20.09 20.01
C LEU A 57 -42.55 20.10 19.19
N PRO A 58 -43.01 21.29 18.75
CA PRO A 58 -44.20 21.40 17.90
C PRO A 58 -44.08 20.53 16.64
N GLN A 59 -45.10 19.71 16.37
CA GLN A 59 -45.13 18.82 15.21
C GLN A 59 -45.38 19.61 13.92
N ALA A 60 -44.93 19.05 12.78
CA ALA A 60 -45.09 19.68 11.48
C ALA A 60 -46.57 19.94 11.14
N GLY A 61 -46.91 21.22 10.96
CA GLY A 61 -48.29 21.72 10.77
C GLY A 61 -48.44 23.12 11.35
N ASP A 62 -49.70 23.56 11.50
CA ASP A 62 -50.06 24.93 11.88
C ASP A 62 -49.41 25.40 13.20
N GLU A 63 -49.21 24.50 14.17
CA GLU A 63 -48.51 24.82 15.43
C GLU A 63 -47.03 25.17 15.19
N TYR A 64 -46.31 24.35 14.41
CA TYR A 64 -44.90 24.62 14.09
C TYR A 64 -44.75 25.91 13.29
N ASP A 65 -45.64 26.19 12.33
CA ASP A 65 -45.58 27.44 11.55
C ASP A 65 -45.95 28.67 12.40
N PHE A 66 -46.85 28.54 13.37
CA PHE A 66 -47.09 29.56 14.39
C PHE A 66 -45.84 29.83 15.24
N TYR A 67 -45.20 28.81 15.81
CA TYR A 67 -43.97 28.98 16.59
C TYR A 67 -42.80 29.49 15.74
N ARG A 68 -42.73 29.11 14.46
CA ARG A 68 -41.75 29.59 13.48
C ARG A 68 -41.89 31.09 13.20
N SER A 69 -43.04 31.72 13.47
CA SER A 69 -43.16 33.18 13.33
C SER A 69 -42.29 33.97 14.34
N PHE A 70 -41.85 33.35 15.44
CA PHE A 70 -41.04 33.99 16.47
C PHE A 70 -39.52 33.85 16.19
N PRO A 71 -38.76 34.96 16.06
CA PRO A 71 -37.31 34.90 15.78
C PRO A 71 -36.49 34.11 16.80
N GLY A 72 -36.88 34.12 18.08
CA GLY A 72 -36.21 33.35 19.13
C GLY A 72 -36.34 31.83 18.95
N PHE A 73 -37.50 31.36 18.46
CA PHE A 73 -37.71 29.94 18.15
C PHE A 73 -36.95 29.53 16.89
N GLN A 74 -36.92 30.38 15.85
CA GLN A 74 -36.08 30.16 14.67
C GLN A 74 -34.60 29.98 15.06
N GLY A 75 -34.02 30.93 15.80
CA GLY A 75 -32.62 30.87 16.23
C GLY A 75 -32.30 29.66 17.14
N PHE A 76 -33.26 29.24 17.98
CA PHE A 76 -33.13 28.00 18.75
C PHE A 76 -33.07 26.77 17.83
N CYS A 77 -34.02 26.62 16.91
CA CYS A 77 -34.08 25.48 15.99
C CYS A 77 -32.85 25.42 15.07
N GLU A 78 -32.34 26.55 14.60
CA GLU A 78 -31.08 26.60 13.85
C GLU A 78 -29.88 26.16 14.69
N SER A 79 -29.74 26.70 15.92
CA SER A 79 -28.61 26.35 16.80
C SER A 79 -28.60 24.89 17.24
N GLN A 80 -29.77 24.29 17.51
CA GLN A 80 -29.85 22.86 17.86
C GLN A 80 -29.71 21.97 16.61
N GLY A 81 -30.26 22.38 15.47
CA GLY A 81 -30.09 21.68 14.19
C GLY A 81 -28.62 21.58 13.78
N ASP A 82 -27.87 22.69 13.84
CA ASP A 82 -26.45 22.71 13.51
C ASP A 82 -25.62 21.81 14.45
N LYS A 83 -25.98 21.72 15.75
CA LYS A 83 -25.33 20.78 16.69
C LYS A 83 -25.62 19.32 16.36
N LEU A 84 -26.88 18.99 16.05
CA LEU A 84 -27.26 17.62 15.67
C LEU A 84 -26.55 17.19 14.38
N LEU A 85 -26.55 18.06 13.36
CA LEU A 85 -25.81 17.81 12.11
C LEU A 85 -24.30 17.69 12.34
N HIS A 86 -23.72 18.45 13.28
CA HIS A 86 -22.31 18.29 13.65
C HIS A 86 -22.02 16.93 14.29
N CYS A 87 -22.83 16.48 15.25
CA CYS A 87 -22.69 15.15 15.86
C CYS A 87 -22.85 14.03 14.83
N MET A 88 -23.84 14.13 13.93
CA MET A 88 -24.02 13.16 12.83
C MET A 88 -22.80 13.13 11.90
N SER A 89 -22.29 14.30 11.48
CA SER A 89 -21.05 14.40 10.69
C SER A 89 -19.84 13.77 11.40
N GLN A 90 -19.70 13.92 12.72
CA GLN A 90 -18.61 13.30 13.48
C GLN A 90 -18.71 11.77 13.50
N ILE A 91 -19.92 11.22 13.72
CA ILE A 91 -20.17 9.76 13.69
C ILE A 91 -19.87 9.21 12.28
N MET A 92 -20.42 9.84 11.24
CA MET A 92 -20.16 9.44 9.85
C MET A 92 -18.66 9.49 9.52
N GLN A 93 -17.95 10.54 9.94
CA GLN A 93 -16.50 10.67 9.74
C GLN A 93 -15.70 9.58 10.47
N HIS A 94 -16.09 9.21 11.69
CA HIS A 94 -15.44 8.14 12.45
C HIS A 94 -15.54 6.78 11.74
N HIS A 95 -16.68 6.50 11.11
CA HIS A 95 -16.88 5.29 10.30
C HIS A 95 -16.38 5.38 8.85
N GLY A 96 -15.76 6.51 8.45
CA GLY A 96 -15.20 6.71 7.10
C GLY A 96 -16.20 7.11 6.02
N CYS A 97 -17.43 7.46 6.40
CA CYS A 97 -18.52 7.86 5.51
C CYS A 97 -18.47 9.35 5.13
N ARG A 98 -19.21 9.75 4.08
CA ARG A 98 -19.27 11.13 3.55
C ARG A 98 -19.88 12.10 4.58
N SER A 99 -19.08 12.95 5.23
CA SER A 99 -19.52 13.76 6.39
C SER A 99 -20.05 15.19 6.10
N HIS A 100 -20.38 15.55 4.86
CA HIS A 100 -20.72 16.94 4.46
C HIS A 100 -22.20 17.34 4.69
N LEU A 101 -22.77 17.06 5.87
CA LEU A 101 -24.17 17.43 6.20
C LEU A 101 -24.39 18.94 6.45
N ARG A 102 -23.32 19.68 6.73
CA ARG A 102 -23.34 21.09 7.17
C ARG A 102 -23.54 22.11 6.04
N ASP A 103 -23.45 21.70 4.78
CA ASP A 103 -23.54 22.64 3.65
C ASP A 103 -25.00 23.11 3.44
N ARG A 104 -25.28 24.39 3.69
CA ARG A 104 -26.59 25.03 3.44
C ARG A 104 -26.80 25.43 1.98
N SER A 105 -25.96 24.97 1.04
CA SER A 105 -26.20 25.11 -0.39
C SER A 105 -27.61 24.63 -0.77
N LYS A 106 -28.40 25.53 -1.37
CA LYS A 106 -29.79 25.27 -1.82
C LYS A 106 -29.89 24.29 -3.01
N LEU A 107 -28.76 23.75 -3.46
CA LEU A 107 -28.68 22.87 -4.64
C LEU A 107 -28.61 21.39 -4.30
N THR A 108 -28.30 21.01 -3.05
CA THR A 108 -28.39 19.62 -2.59
C THR A 108 -29.66 19.40 -1.77
N GLY A 109 -30.49 18.46 -2.23
CA GLY A 109 -31.84 18.23 -1.71
C GLY A 109 -31.86 17.73 -0.26
N LEU A 110 -33.03 17.80 0.38
CA LEU A 110 -33.25 17.11 1.66
C LEU A 110 -33.14 15.59 1.48
N GLU A 111 -33.59 15.08 0.33
CA GLU A 111 -33.54 13.68 -0.08
C GLU A 111 -32.08 13.18 -0.17
N GLU A 112 -31.20 13.87 -0.91
CA GLU A 112 -29.77 13.49 -1.02
C GLU A 112 -29.04 13.43 0.33
N ARG A 113 -29.44 14.26 1.30
CA ARG A 113 -28.88 14.25 2.67
C ARG A 113 -29.40 13.08 3.49
N PHE A 114 -30.63 12.65 3.23
CA PHE A 114 -31.21 11.46 3.83
C PHE A 114 -30.57 10.20 3.25
N ASP A 115 -30.40 10.13 1.93
CA ASP A 115 -29.70 9.04 1.23
C ASP A 115 -28.26 8.88 1.76
N LEU A 116 -27.52 9.99 1.95
CA LEU A 116 -26.20 9.99 2.57
C LEU A 116 -26.16 9.36 3.99
N VAL A 117 -27.24 9.51 4.76
CA VAL A 117 -27.37 8.92 6.10
C VAL A 117 -27.76 7.44 6.01
N VAL A 118 -28.61 7.06 5.05
CA VAL A 118 -28.95 5.65 4.76
C VAL A 118 -27.71 4.88 4.31
N ASP A 119 -26.98 5.36 3.30
CA ASP A 119 -25.70 4.79 2.84
C ASP A 119 -24.70 4.60 3.99
N SER A 120 -24.63 5.56 4.91
CA SER A 120 -23.72 5.49 6.06
C SER A 120 -24.16 4.46 7.09
N ASN A 121 -25.46 4.33 7.34
CA ASN A 121 -25.99 3.28 8.22
C ASN A 121 -25.77 1.89 7.62
N ASP A 122 -25.95 1.70 6.31
CA ASP A 122 -25.73 0.42 5.64
C ASP A 122 -24.26 -0.02 5.76
N VAL A 123 -23.29 0.88 5.58
CA VAL A 123 -21.85 0.59 5.79
C VAL A 123 -21.54 0.24 7.26
N ILE A 124 -22.18 0.90 8.22
CA ILE A 124 -22.01 0.61 9.66
C ILE A 124 -22.60 -0.77 9.99
N LEU A 125 -23.78 -1.10 9.47
CA LEU A 125 -24.45 -2.38 9.69
C LEU A 125 -23.75 -3.55 8.98
N GLU A 126 -23.24 -3.35 7.76
CA GLU A 126 -22.40 -4.34 7.06
C GLU A 126 -21.14 -4.64 7.88
N ARG A 127 -20.46 -3.61 8.39
CA ARG A 127 -19.27 -3.79 9.25
C ARG A 127 -19.60 -4.48 10.57
N ALA A 128 -20.75 -4.18 11.18
CA ALA A 128 -21.22 -4.88 12.38
C ALA A 128 -21.52 -6.36 12.09
N GLY A 129 -22.13 -6.66 10.93
CA GLY A 129 -22.36 -8.03 10.47
C GLY A 129 -21.06 -8.83 10.29
N ILE A 130 -20.06 -8.24 9.62
CA ILE A 130 -18.74 -8.87 9.43
C ILE A 130 -18.07 -9.19 10.78
N LEU A 131 -18.15 -8.28 11.75
CA LEU A 131 -17.57 -8.48 13.08
C LEU A 131 -18.34 -9.55 13.90
N LEU A 132 -19.65 -9.67 13.71
CA LEU A 132 -20.45 -10.75 14.31
C LEU A 132 -20.15 -12.11 13.65
N ASP A 133 -20.02 -12.17 12.33
CA ASP A 133 -19.63 -13.40 11.60
C ASP A 133 -18.21 -13.88 11.99
N GLU A 134 -17.31 -12.93 12.30
CA GLU A 134 -15.96 -13.20 12.84
C GLU A 134 -16.03 -13.73 14.28
N ALA A 135 -16.84 -13.11 15.15
CA ALA A 135 -17.02 -13.52 16.55
C ALA A 135 -17.74 -14.88 16.70
N ASP A 136 -18.76 -15.15 15.89
CA ASP A 136 -19.48 -16.43 15.85
C ASP A 136 -18.66 -17.54 15.16
N GLY A 137 -17.48 -17.22 14.61
CA GLY A 137 -16.57 -18.18 13.99
C GLY A 137 -17.09 -18.81 12.69
N VAL A 138 -18.02 -18.13 11.99
CA VAL A 138 -18.74 -18.65 10.82
C VAL A 138 -17.82 -18.85 9.60
N ASN A 139 -16.59 -18.30 9.63
CA ASN A 139 -15.52 -18.67 8.72
C ASN A 139 -15.00 -20.12 8.88
N ARG A 140 -15.57 -20.95 9.77
CA ARG A 140 -15.46 -22.41 9.71
C ARG A 140 -16.32 -23.01 8.58
N SER A 141 -15.67 -23.16 7.43
CA SER A 141 -15.88 -24.31 6.52
C SER A 141 -17.31 -24.57 6.01
N GLN A 142 -18.06 -23.55 5.61
CA GLN A 142 -19.17 -23.78 4.67
C GLN A 142 -18.65 -23.72 3.23
N GLN A 143 -18.55 -24.89 2.58
CA GLN A 143 -18.52 -24.91 1.11
C GLN A 143 -19.84 -24.30 0.62
N PRO A 144 -19.84 -23.33 -0.32
CA PRO A 144 -21.08 -22.79 -0.86
C PRO A 144 -21.82 -23.89 -1.61
N VAL A 145 -22.94 -24.35 -1.04
CA VAL A 145 -23.83 -25.34 -1.66
C VAL A 145 -24.52 -24.67 -2.85
N MET A 146 -23.90 -24.82 -4.02
CA MET A 146 -24.40 -24.27 -5.27
C MET A 146 -25.70 -24.97 -5.69
N PRO A 147 -26.73 -24.24 -6.14
CA PRO A 147 -27.89 -24.83 -6.79
C PRO A 147 -27.47 -25.72 -7.97
N ALA A 148 -28.04 -26.92 -8.05
CA ALA A 148 -27.68 -27.91 -9.06
C ALA A 148 -27.95 -27.38 -10.48
N GLY A 149 -26.87 -27.08 -11.22
CA GLY A 149 -26.95 -26.61 -12.61
C GLY A 149 -25.91 -25.54 -12.99
N PHE A 150 -25.36 -24.81 -12.01
CA PHE A 150 -24.37 -23.77 -12.29
C PHE A 150 -22.95 -24.35 -12.34
N GLN A 151 -22.35 -24.49 -13.52
CA GLN A 151 -20.90 -24.68 -13.61
C GLN A 151 -20.20 -23.31 -13.63
N PRO A 152 -19.24 -23.04 -12.73
CA PRO A 152 -18.45 -21.81 -12.81
C PRO A 152 -17.62 -21.83 -14.10
N PRO A 153 -17.46 -20.69 -14.80
CA PRO A 153 -16.67 -20.63 -16.02
C PRO A 153 -15.24 -21.07 -15.72
N LYS A 154 -14.70 -21.97 -16.55
CA LYS A 154 -13.30 -22.42 -16.44
C LYS A 154 -12.38 -21.20 -16.56
N ILE A 155 -11.77 -20.80 -15.44
CA ILE A 155 -10.76 -19.74 -15.42
C ILE A 155 -9.50 -20.27 -16.11
N VAL A 156 -9.44 -20.05 -17.43
CA VAL A 156 -8.21 -20.19 -18.20
C VAL A 156 -7.37 -18.97 -17.88
N VAL A 157 -6.46 -19.11 -16.91
CA VAL A 157 -5.40 -18.11 -16.68
C VAL A 157 -4.48 -18.12 -17.88
N SER A 158 -4.73 -17.24 -18.84
CA SER A 158 -3.86 -17.04 -19.99
C SER A 158 -2.57 -16.37 -19.55
N SER A 159 -1.56 -17.18 -19.22
CA SER A 159 -0.21 -16.70 -19.02
C SER A 159 0.30 -15.97 -20.26
N TRP A 160 0.60 -14.67 -20.09
CA TRP A 160 1.06 -13.77 -21.14
C TRP A 160 2.53 -14.03 -21.53
N ASN A 161 2.81 -15.23 -22.03
CA ASN A 161 3.96 -15.48 -22.89
C ASN A 161 3.79 -16.79 -23.66
N ARG A 162 3.21 -16.70 -24.87
CA ARG A 162 3.23 -17.82 -25.82
C ARG A 162 3.49 -17.30 -27.24
N LYS A 163 4.76 -17.04 -27.55
CA LYS A 163 5.21 -17.12 -28.95
C LYS A 163 5.07 -18.59 -29.38
N VAL A 164 4.23 -18.84 -30.38
CA VAL A 164 3.97 -20.19 -30.88
C VAL A 164 5.16 -20.65 -31.72
N GLY A 165 6.07 -21.38 -31.09
CA GLY A 165 7.12 -22.17 -31.73
C GLY A 165 6.85 -23.65 -31.48
N SER A 166 6.86 -24.47 -32.53
CA SER A 166 6.50 -25.89 -32.44
C SER A 166 7.66 -26.75 -31.89
N GLY A 167 7.32 -27.72 -31.03
CA GLY A 167 8.12 -28.96 -30.90
C GLY A 167 9.14 -29.07 -29.77
N ARG A 168 8.69 -29.14 -28.51
CA ARG A 168 9.26 -30.05 -27.48
C ARG A 168 8.33 -30.12 -26.26
N HIS A 169 8.41 -31.21 -25.49
CA HIS A 169 7.58 -31.43 -24.30
C HIS A 169 7.75 -30.29 -23.29
N SER A 170 6.69 -29.50 -23.08
CA SER A 170 6.62 -28.56 -21.97
C SER A 170 6.04 -29.29 -20.78
N GLU A 171 6.86 -29.56 -19.77
CA GLU A 171 6.36 -29.90 -18.45
C GLU A 171 5.44 -28.77 -17.97
N THR A 172 4.31 -29.14 -17.38
CA THR A 172 3.28 -28.17 -17.01
C THR A 172 3.64 -27.60 -15.64
N PHE A 173 4.02 -26.33 -15.59
CA PHE A 173 4.22 -25.58 -14.33
C PHE A 173 2.96 -25.71 -13.46
N ARG A 174 3.02 -26.60 -12.47
CA ARG A 174 1.93 -26.88 -11.54
C ARG A 174 2.07 -25.95 -10.33
N LEU A 175 1.87 -24.66 -10.57
CA LEU A 175 1.90 -23.63 -9.54
C LEU A 175 0.90 -23.99 -8.43
N LEU A 176 1.40 -24.47 -7.29
CA LEU A 176 0.62 -24.82 -6.10
C LEU A 176 0.08 -23.56 -5.42
N HIS A 177 -0.91 -22.92 -6.03
CA HIS A 177 -1.71 -21.90 -5.38
C HIS A 177 -2.72 -22.61 -4.47
N ALA A 178 -2.37 -22.76 -3.20
CA ALA A 178 -3.31 -23.22 -2.19
C ALA A 178 -4.39 -22.14 -2.00
N LYS A 179 -5.57 -22.41 -2.55
CA LYS A 179 -6.76 -21.60 -2.33
C LYS A 179 -7.13 -21.74 -0.85
N ASN A 180 -7.07 -20.63 -0.11
CA ASN A 180 -7.42 -20.51 1.31
C ASN A 180 -6.31 -20.88 2.32
N VAL A 181 -5.04 -20.55 2.04
CA VAL A 181 -4.02 -20.46 3.11
C VAL A 181 -4.35 -19.27 4.03
N THR A 182 -4.68 -19.54 5.29
CA THR A 182 -4.80 -18.52 6.34
C THR A 182 -3.51 -17.72 6.46
N ARG A 183 -3.61 -16.41 6.62
CA ARG A 183 -2.43 -15.53 6.67
C ARG A 183 -1.63 -15.81 7.95
N PRO A 184 -0.36 -16.28 7.88
CA PRO A 184 0.43 -16.55 9.08
C PRO A 184 0.66 -15.30 9.93
N GLN A 185 0.65 -14.11 9.32
CA GLN A 185 0.83 -12.83 10.02
C GLN A 185 -0.22 -12.56 11.11
N LEU A 186 -1.40 -13.20 11.03
CA LEU A 186 -2.45 -13.09 12.05
C LEU A 186 -2.11 -13.82 13.36
N LYS A 187 -1.08 -14.68 13.36
CA LYS A 187 -0.59 -15.40 14.54
C LYS A 187 0.66 -14.79 15.18
N PHE A 188 1.29 -13.80 14.54
CA PHE A 188 2.54 -13.25 15.05
C PHE A 188 2.32 -12.52 16.38
N LYS A 189 3.18 -12.79 17.38
CA LYS A 189 3.17 -12.08 18.68
C LYS A 189 3.30 -10.56 18.49
N GLU A 190 4.19 -10.15 17.59
CA GLU A 190 4.40 -8.77 17.17
C GLU A 190 3.71 -8.49 15.84
N LYS A 191 2.89 -7.44 15.79
CA LYS A 191 2.26 -6.98 14.54
C LYS A 191 3.30 -6.38 13.60
N VAL A 192 3.20 -6.69 12.31
CA VAL A 192 4.10 -6.15 11.28
C VAL A 192 3.87 -4.64 11.11
N ASP A 193 4.91 -3.84 11.36
CA ASP A 193 4.89 -2.40 11.11
C ASP A 193 5.13 -2.06 9.63
N ASN A 194 4.03 -1.82 8.93
CA ASN A 194 4.00 -1.35 7.54
C ASN A 194 3.89 0.18 7.40
N SER A 195 4.05 0.95 8.49
CA SER A 195 3.95 2.41 8.44
C SER A 195 5.04 3.05 7.55
N ASN A 196 4.89 4.35 7.28
CA ASN A 196 5.85 5.11 6.46
C ASN A 196 7.08 5.58 7.25
N THR A 197 7.26 5.11 8.49
CA THR A 197 8.44 5.39 9.31
C THR A 197 9.68 4.67 8.75
N PRO A 198 10.90 5.17 9.00
CA PRO A 198 12.12 4.42 8.72
C PRO A 198 12.15 3.03 9.39
N PHE A 199 13.01 2.14 8.90
CA PHE A 199 13.24 0.86 9.55
C PHE A 199 14.10 1.05 10.80
N VAL A 200 13.65 0.51 11.94
CA VAL A 200 14.44 0.41 13.17
C VAL A 200 14.94 -1.03 13.29
N PRO A 201 16.24 -1.27 13.52
CA PRO A 201 16.77 -2.62 13.76
C PRO A 201 16.05 -3.34 14.91
N LYS A 202 15.63 -4.58 14.67
CA LYS A 202 14.95 -5.44 15.68
C LYS A 202 15.87 -6.05 16.73
N ILE A 203 17.18 -5.91 16.59
CA ILE A 203 18.15 -6.53 17.48
C ILE A 203 18.19 -5.81 18.83
N PHE A 204 17.93 -6.57 19.91
CA PHE A 204 17.98 -6.10 21.30
C PHE A 204 19.14 -6.72 22.11
N ILE A 205 19.63 -7.91 21.70
CA ILE A 205 20.84 -8.55 22.23
C ILE A 205 21.85 -8.71 21.08
N LYS A 206 23.08 -8.26 21.30
CA LYS A 206 24.18 -8.32 20.31
C LYS A 206 25.27 -9.29 20.79
N PRO A 207 25.19 -10.60 20.48
CA PRO A 207 26.29 -11.54 20.74
C PRO A 207 27.50 -11.21 19.86
N ASN A 208 28.68 -11.73 20.21
CA ASN A 208 29.94 -11.52 19.46
C ASN A 208 30.31 -10.05 19.21
N ALA A 209 29.86 -9.13 20.08
CA ALA A 209 30.06 -7.71 19.92
C ALA A 209 31.47 -7.24 20.32
N THR A 210 32.09 -6.44 19.46
CA THR A 210 33.30 -5.66 19.78
C THR A 210 32.95 -4.19 20.04
N LYS A 211 31.99 -3.63 19.29
CA LYS A 211 31.30 -2.36 19.61
C LYS A 211 29.98 -2.71 20.32
N PRO A 212 29.73 -2.25 21.56
CA PRO A 212 28.46 -2.49 22.24
C PRO A 212 27.27 -1.91 21.45
N LEU A 213 26.10 -2.52 21.59
CA LEU A 213 24.88 -2.03 20.96
C LEU A 213 24.50 -0.65 21.54
N PRO A 214 24.12 0.35 20.72
CA PRO A 214 23.63 1.63 21.23
C PRO A 214 22.43 1.41 22.16
N SER A 215 22.36 2.17 23.26
CA SER A 215 21.30 2.03 24.26
C SER A 215 19.96 2.61 23.78
N LEU A 216 19.36 1.94 22.80
CA LEU A 216 17.94 2.05 22.52
C LEU A 216 17.18 1.48 23.72
N ARG A 217 16.67 2.38 24.58
CA ARG A 217 15.63 1.97 25.52
C ARG A 217 14.43 1.50 24.70
N PRO A 218 13.83 0.34 25.01
CA PRO A 218 12.53 -0.02 24.48
C PRO A 218 11.57 1.14 24.75
N GLU A 219 10.74 1.50 23.76
CA GLU A 219 9.68 2.46 23.99
C GLU A 219 8.59 1.76 24.80
N ASP A 220 8.14 2.37 25.89
CA ASP A 220 6.98 1.88 26.62
C ASP A 220 5.79 1.84 25.64
N PRO A 221 5.04 0.72 25.54
CA PRO A 221 3.98 0.54 24.54
C PRO A 221 2.82 1.54 24.67
N ASP A 222 2.73 2.26 25.79
CA ASP A 222 1.68 3.23 26.11
C ASP A 222 1.91 4.64 25.54
N VAL A 223 3.02 4.90 24.86
CA VAL A 223 3.29 6.23 24.27
C VAL A 223 2.36 6.46 23.06
N PRO A 224 1.46 7.47 23.07
CA PRO A 224 0.57 7.73 21.95
C PRO A 224 1.36 8.05 20.68
N ALA A 225 0.92 7.58 19.50
CA ALA A 225 1.68 7.72 18.25
C ALA A 225 2.16 9.14 17.93
N ALA A 226 1.36 10.17 18.25
CA ALA A 226 1.76 11.58 18.06
C ALA A 226 2.85 12.06 19.03
N LEU A 227 2.96 11.45 20.22
CA LEU A 227 4.03 11.70 21.19
C LEU A 227 5.26 10.84 20.87
N ALA A 228 5.07 9.63 20.34
CA ALA A 228 6.15 8.82 19.76
C ALA A 228 6.80 9.58 18.59
N ASP A 229 6.03 10.14 17.66
CA ASP A 229 6.52 11.02 16.58
C ASP A 229 7.32 12.21 17.13
N PHE A 230 6.85 12.86 18.21
CA PHE A 230 7.53 14.02 18.80
C PHE A 230 8.83 13.64 19.54
N ILE A 231 8.83 12.54 20.30
CA ILE A 231 10.03 12.03 20.98
C ILE A 231 11.04 11.48 19.95
N HIS A 232 10.56 10.83 18.88
CA HIS A 232 11.38 10.41 17.75
C HIS A 232 12.02 11.62 17.05
N GLN A 233 11.25 12.69 16.79
CA GLN A 233 11.78 13.96 16.28
C GLN A 233 12.82 14.59 17.21
N GLN A 234 12.64 14.54 18.54
CA GLN A 234 13.66 15.00 19.48
C GLN A 234 14.93 14.13 19.49
N ARG A 235 14.82 12.79 19.42
CA ARG A 235 16.02 11.91 19.33
C ARG A 235 16.76 12.07 18.00
N ILE A 236 16.04 12.37 16.91
CA ILE A 236 16.61 12.76 15.61
C ILE A 236 17.43 14.07 15.71
N GLN A 237 17.25 14.88 16.77
CA GLN A 237 18.02 16.11 16.94
C GLN A 237 19.46 15.87 17.43
N GLU A 238 19.75 14.76 18.13
CA GLU A 238 21.02 14.58 18.87
C GLU A 238 21.93 13.45 18.34
N HIS A 239 21.42 12.31 17.84
CA HIS A 239 22.26 11.19 17.38
C HIS A 239 21.67 10.42 16.16
N VAL A 240 21.55 11.08 15.01
CA VAL A 240 20.97 10.49 13.78
C VAL A 240 21.75 9.30 13.22
N GLU A 241 23.09 9.37 13.20
CA GLU A 241 23.90 8.48 12.35
C GLU A 241 24.08 7.07 12.94
N ASP A 242 24.20 6.94 14.27
CA ASP A 242 24.39 5.64 14.94
C ASP A 242 23.08 4.83 15.07
N MET A 243 21.91 5.48 15.18
CA MET A 243 20.63 4.79 15.45
C MET A 243 20.12 3.98 14.24
N PHE A 244 20.44 4.42 13.03
CA PHE A 244 20.13 3.73 11.76
C PHE A 244 21.37 3.13 11.09
N ALA A 245 22.45 2.95 11.85
CA ALA A 245 23.64 2.23 11.42
C ALA A 245 23.39 0.72 11.33
N HIS A 246 24.25 0.00 10.60
CA HIS A 246 24.23 -1.45 10.63
C HIS A 246 24.77 -1.92 12.00
N PRO A 247 24.03 -2.70 12.82
CA PRO A 247 24.44 -3.06 14.18
C PRO A 247 25.82 -3.73 14.28
N TYR A 248 26.20 -4.50 13.25
CA TYR A 248 27.52 -5.16 13.13
C TYR A 248 28.48 -4.47 12.16
N GLN A 249 28.28 -3.17 11.83
CA GLN A 249 29.16 -2.41 10.94
C GLN A 249 30.63 -2.53 11.36
N TYR A 250 30.91 -2.30 12.65
CA TYR A 250 32.25 -2.28 13.20
C TYR A 250 32.92 -3.67 13.10
N GLU A 251 32.20 -4.73 13.50
CA GLU A 251 32.68 -6.11 13.45
C GLU A 251 32.96 -6.57 12.02
N LEU A 252 32.12 -6.19 11.07
CA LEU A 252 32.33 -6.49 9.64
C LEU A 252 33.56 -5.74 9.09
N ASP A 253 33.70 -4.45 9.37
CA ASP A 253 34.82 -3.66 8.85
C ASP A 253 36.19 -4.07 9.40
N HIS A 254 36.22 -4.62 10.63
CA HIS A 254 37.44 -5.13 11.25
C HIS A 254 37.59 -6.66 11.12
N LEU A 255 36.76 -7.33 10.30
CA LEU A 255 36.83 -8.77 10.08
C LEU A 255 38.12 -9.18 9.35
N THR A 256 39.04 -9.81 10.07
CA THR A 256 40.19 -10.50 9.48
C THR A 256 39.83 -11.95 9.17
N VAL A 257 39.90 -12.34 7.89
CA VAL A 257 39.67 -13.73 7.47
C VAL A 257 40.79 -14.64 8.01
N PRO A 258 40.48 -15.68 8.83
CA PRO A 258 41.49 -16.58 9.37
C PRO A 258 42.29 -17.30 8.27
N GLU A 259 43.61 -17.47 8.47
CA GLU A 259 44.50 -18.09 7.46
C GLU A 259 44.05 -19.50 7.02
N ARG A 260 43.39 -20.27 7.92
CA ARG A 260 42.77 -21.58 7.60
C ARG A 260 41.75 -21.50 6.44
N LEU A 261 41.08 -20.36 6.27
CA LEU A 261 40.10 -20.14 5.21
C LEU A 261 40.79 -19.71 3.91
N LEU A 262 42.01 -19.20 3.97
CA LEU A 262 42.81 -18.77 2.82
C LEU A 262 43.71 -19.90 2.27
N SER A 263 44.10 -20.87 3.08
CA SER A 263 44.89 -22.04 2.65
C SER A 263 44.09 -23.01 1.77
N LYS A 264 44.75 -23.62 0.77
CA LYS A 264 44.19 -24.71 -0.04
C LYS A 264 43.92 -25.93 0.85
N ALA A 265 42.70 -26.47 0.77
CA ALA A 265 42.26 -27.68 1.46
C ALA A 265 41.64 -28.63 0.41
N GLU A 266 41.62 -29.94 0.70
CA GLU A 266 40.93 -30.89 -0.17
C GLU A 266 39.40 -30.74 -0.03
N PRO A 267 38.63 -30.70 -1.13
CA PRO A 267 37.17 -30.59 -1.05
C PRO A 267 36.51 -31.76 -0.34
N GLN A 268 35.73 -31.47 0.70
CA GLN A 268 34.97 -32.50 1.39
C GLN A 268 33.68 -32.78 0.62
N MET A 269 33.63 -33.95 -0.03
CA MET A 269 32.44 -34.42 -0.75
C MET A 269 31.19 -34.38 0.15
N TYR A 270 30.07 -33.93 -0.42
CA TYR A 270 28.76 -34.00 0.22
C TYR A 270 28.37 -35.46 0.50
N LYS A 271 27.60 -35.69 1.56
CA LYS A 271 26.99 -37.00 1.82
C LYS A 271 25.82 -37.24 0.86
N PRO A 272 25.44 -38.49 0.53
CA PRO A 272 24.19 -38.76 -0.17
C PRO A 272 22.97 -38.23 0.61
N MET A 273 22.03 -37.56 -0.07
CA MET A 273 20.79 -37.04 0.57
C MET A 273 19.96 -38.15 1.26
N ALA A 274 20.00 -39.38 0.74
CA ALA A 274 19.30 -40.53 1.32
C ALA A 274 19.90 -41.02 2.65
N GLU A 275 21.19 -40.75 2.90
CA GLU A 275 21.91 -41.13 4.13
C GLU A 275 22.01 -39.97 5.12
N THR A 276 21.72 -38.75 4.67
CA THR A 276 21.83 -37.53 5.46
C THR A 276 20.51 -37.25 6.16
N LYS A 277 20.56 -37.08 7.49
CA LYS A 277 19.38 -36.75 8.29
C LYS A 277 18.89 -35.35 7.92
N CYS A 278 17.61 -35.25 7.54
CA CYS A 278 16.88 -33.99 7.45
C CYS A 278 16.06 -33.81 8.73
N THR A 279 16.13 -32.66 9.39
CA THR A 279 15.35 -32.35 10.60
C THR A 279 14.48 -31.11 10.35
N PHE A 280 13.18 -31.23 10.59
CA PHE A 280 12.27 -30.07 10.59
C PHE A 280 12.25 -29.44 11.99
N ILE A 281 12.28 -28.11 12.08
CA ILE A 281 12.37 -27.34 13.32
C ILE A 281 11.24 -26.31 13.36
N ASP A 282 10.29 -26.53 14.25
CA ASP A 282 9.15 -25.64 14.54
C ASP A 282 9.01 -25.32 16.04
N SER A 283 9.94 -25.80 16.88
CA SER A 283 9.97 -25.55 18.33
C SER A 283 11.20 -24.71 18.74
N LEU A 284 11.06 -23.94 19.83
CA LEU A 284 12.17 -23.17 20.41
C LEU A 284 13.28 -24.10 20.94
N GLU A 285 12.91 -25.24 21.54
CA GLU A 285 13.85 -26.22 22.08
C GLU A 285 14.76 -26.79 20.98
N ASP A 286 14.18 -27.15 19.83
CA ASP A 286 14.93 -27.63 18.67
C ASP A 286 15.78 -26.53 18.01
N LEU A 287 15.31 -25.27 18.03
CA LEU A 287 16.07 -24.13 17.51
C LEU A 287 17.29 -23.80 18.39
N VAL A 288 17.16 -23.88 19.71
CA VAL A 288 18.27 -23.75 20.67
C VAL A 288 19.28 -24.88 20.47
N ALA A 289 18.81 -26.13 20.40
CA ALA A 289 19.67 -27.29 20.17
C ALA A 289 20.38 -27.26 18.80
N LEU A 290 19.75 -26.65 17.78
CA LEU A 290 20.42 -26.34 16.52
C LEU A 290 21.50 -25.27 16.73
N ASN A 291 21.20 -24.15 17.37
CA ASN A 291 22.17 -23.07 17.57
C ASN A 291 23.42 -23.54 18.34
N GLU A 292 23.24 -24.29 19.43
CA GLU A 292 24.35 -24.92 20.18
C GLU A 292 25.23 -25.80 19.26
N LYS A 293 24.59 -26.59 18.38
CA LYS A 293 25.30 -27.40 17.39
C LYS A 293 26.06 -26.53 16.39
N LEU A 294 25.46 -25.45 15.89
CA LEU A 294 26.09 -24.54 14.92
C LEU A 294 27.30 -23.80 15.51
N CYS A 295 27.22 -23.35 16.77
CA CYS A 295 28.33 -22.75 17.51
C CYS A 295 29.54 -23.69 17.66
N GLY A 296 29.34 -25.01 17.58
CA GLY A 296 30.41 -26.02 17.57
C GLY A 296 31.03 -26.33 16.20
N LEU A 297 30.62 -25.66 15.11
CA LEU A 297 31.08 -25.94 13.75
C LEU A 297 32.06 -24.90 13.21
N SER A 298 32.86 -25.30 12.23
CA SER A 298 33.78 -24.40 11.50
C SER A 298 33.11 -23.66 10.33
N GLU A 299 32.06 -24.23 9.76
CA GLU A 299 31.22 -23.65 8.70
C GLU A 299 29.83 -24.31 8.59
N PHE A 300 28.86 -23.58 8.05
CA PHE A 300 27.56 -24.09 7.62
C PHE A 300 26.98 -23.29 6.45
N ALA A 301 26.11 -23.93 5.67
CA ALA A 301 25.40 -23.32 4.55
C ALA A 301 24.00 -22.85 4.96
N VAL A 302 23.52 -21.76 4.37
CA VAL A 302 22.20 -21.16 4.65
C VAL A 302 21.52 -20.72 3.35
N ASP A 303 20.20 -20.85 3.31
CA ASP A 303 19.31 -20.28 2.29
C ASP A 303 17.96 -19.87 2.94
N LEU A 304 17.12 -19.12 2.23
CA LEU A 304 15.80 -18.68 2.69
C LEU A 304 14.72 -18.79 1.61
N GLU A 305 13.49 -19.10 2.02
CA GLU A 305 12.32 -19.00 1.14
C GLU A 305 11.41 -17.83 1.52
N HIS A 306 11.04 -17.03 0.53
CA HIS A 306 10.36 -15.74 0.71
C HIS A 306 9.02 -15.67 -0.01
N HIS A 307 8.03 -15.03 0.62
CA HIS A 307 6.74 -14.76 0.03
C HIS A 307 6.41 -13.26 0.07
N SER A 308 6.13 -12.68 -1.10
CA SER A 308 5.82 -11.26 -1.26
C SER A 308 4.44 -10.94 -1.84
N TYR A 309 3.64 -11.94 -2.24
CA TYR A 309 2.35 -11.65 -2.88
C TYR A 309 1.23 -11.31 -1.87
N ARG A 310 1.26 -11.91 -0.68
CA ARG A 310 0.28 -11.74 0.41
C ARG A 310 0.90 -11.14 1.68
N SER A 311 1.81 -10.18 1.49
CA SER A 311 2.39 -9.29 2.51
C SER A 311 2.85 -8.01 1.81
N PHE A 312 2.88 -6.87 2.50
CA PHE A 312 3.32 -5.60 1.93
C PHE A 312 4.84 -5.52 1.78
N LEU A 313 5.59 -5.76 2.86
CA LEU A 313 7.08 -5.78 2.86
C LEU A 313 7.64 -7.15 2.45
N GLY A 314 6.80 -8.17 2.39
CA GLY A 314 7.17 -9.57 2.22
C GLY A 314 7.53 -10.24 3.55
N ILE A 315 7.48 -11.57 3.55
CA ILE A 315 7.73 -12.42 4.72
C ILE A 315 8.60 -13.63 4.35
N THR A 316 9.64 -13.89 5.13
CA THR A 316 10.41 -15.13 5.06
C THR A 316 9.60 -16.26 5.70
N CYS A 317 9.44 -17.36 4.95
CA CYS A 317 8.55 -18.47 5.26
C CYS A 317 9.28 -19.77 5.62
N LEU A 318 10.56 -19.86 5.31
CA LEU A 318 11.43 -20.99 5.64
C LEU A 318 12.88 -20.50 5.69
N MET A 319 13.70 -21.15 6.52
CA MET A 319 15.15 -21.05 6.49
C MET A 319 15.72 -22.46 6.42
N GLN A 320 16.71 -22.65 5.57
CA GLN A 320 17.40 -23.92 5.39
C GLN A 320 18.82 -23.76 5.89
N ILE A 321 19.29 -24.74 6.67
CA ILE A 321 20.68 -24.79 7.13
C ILE A 321 21.23 -26.17 6.86
N SER A 322 22.36 -26.25 6.17
CA SER A 322 23.08 -27.51 5.96
C SER A 322 24.46 -27.48 6.59
N THR A 323 24.75 -28.52 7.34
CA THR A 323 26.07 -28.77 7.92
C THR A 323 26.79 -29.82 7.07
N ARG A 324 28.06 -30.12 7.37
CA ARG A 324 28.78 -31.25 6.73
C ARG A 324 28.18 -32.64 7.01
N LYS A 325 27.13 -32.75 7.83
CA LYS A 325 26.61 -34.04 8.35
C LYS A 325 25.10 -34.23 8.33
N GLU A 326 24.34 -33.16 8.43
CA GLU A 326 22.89 -33.08 8.67
C GLU A 326 22.32 -31.81 8.01
N ASP A 327 21.07 -31.88 7.55
CA ASP A 327 20.32 -30.77 6.97
C ASP A 327 19.13 -30.39 7.87
N PHE A 328 18.79 -29.11 7.91
CA PHE A 328 17.77 -28.52 8.78
C PHE A 328 16.83 -27.63 7.98
N ILE A 329 15.53 -27.76 8.24
CA ILE A 329 14.46 -26.94 7.65
C ILE A 329 13.71 -26.28 8.80
N ILE A 330 13.79 -24.96 8.91
CA ILE A 330 13.31 -24.18 10.04
C ILE A 330 12.05 -23.42 9.64
N ASP A 331 10.96 -23.60 10.39
CA ASP A 331 9.71 -22.87 10.19
C ASP A 331 9.78 -21.45 10.78
N THR A 332 10.24 -20.51 9.96
CA THR A 332 10.38 -19.11 10.36
C THR A 332 9.07 -18.34 10.45
N LEU A 333 7.92 -18.96 10.13
CA LEU A 333 6.60 -18.37 10.40
C LEU A 333 6.19 -18.63 11.85
N GLU A 334 6.40 -19.85 12.36
CA GLU A 334 6.08 -20.21 13.75
C GLU A 334 7.13 -19.65 14.71
N LEU A 335 8.42 -19.78 14.38
CA LEU A 335 9.54 -19.37 15.23
C LEU A 335 9.95 -17.89 15.10
N ARG A 336 9.15 -17.05 14.44
CA ARG A 336 9.51 -15.68 14.03
C ARG A 336 10.12 -14.82 15.15
N SER A 337 9.54 -14.86 16.35
CA SER A 337 10.02 -14.07 17.51
C SER A 337 11.27 -14.64 18.17
N GLU A 338 11.61 -15.91 17.90
CA GLU A 338 12.71 -16.62 18.55
C GLU A 338 13.96 -16.71 17.66
N MET A 339 13.83 -16.50 16.35
CA MET A 339 14.91 -16.60 15.37
C MET A 339 16.18 -15.79 15.73
N TYR A 340 16.06 -14.71 16.51
CA TYR A 340 17.18 -13.85 16.92
C TYR A 340 18.32 -14.60 17.63
N ILE A 341 18.05 -15.76 18.26
CA ILE A 341 19.09 -16.55 18.96
C ILE A 341 20.18 -17.03 18.00
N LEU A 342 19.86 -17.23 16.71
CA LEU A 342 20.84 -17.60 15.70
C LEU A 342 21.90 -16.51 15.47
N ASN A 343 21.74 -15.28 15.98
CA ASN A 343 22.82 -14.30 15.96
C ASN A 343 24.09 -14.83 16.64
N GLU A 344 23.99 -15.73 17.63
CA GLU A 344 25.18 -16.30 18.30
C GLU A 344 26.10 -17.04 17.32
N SER A 345 25.55 -17.85 16.41
CA SER A 345 26.31 -18.57 15.38
C SER A 345 26.48 -17.78 14.06
N PHE A 346 25.47 -16.98 13.68
CA PHE A 346 25.50 -16.17 12.45
C PHE A 346 26.46 -14.98 12.55
N THR A 347 26.70 -14.43 13.75
CA THR A 347 27.60 -13.29 13.95
C THR A 347 28.98 -13.67 14.52
N ASP A 348 29.21 -14.95 14.83
CA ASP A 348 30.55 -15.41 15.23
C ASP A 348 31.52 -15.33 14.03
N PRO A 349 32.59 -14.52 14.10
CA PRO A 349 33.56 -14.40 13.02
C PRO A 349 34.39 -15.69 12.80
N ALA A 350 34.49 -16.58 13.79
CA ALA A 350 35.23 -17.84 13.69
C ALA A 350 34.54 -18.86 12.77
N ILE A 351 33.20 -18.79 12.67
CA ILE A 351 32.35 -19.72 11.90
C ILE A 351 32.03 -19.12 10.54
N LEU A 352 32.29 -19.85 9.46
CA LEU A 352 31.97 -19.40 8.11
C LEU A 352 30.52 -19.70 7.74
N LYS A 353 29.76 -18.69 7.31
CA LYS A 353 28.43 -18.86 6.72
C LYS A 353 28.55 -18.86 5.19
N VAL A 354 28.00 -19.87 4.53
CA VAL A 354 28.00 -19.98 3.05
C VAL A 354 26.60 -19.79 2.50
N PHE A 355 26.44 -18.89 1.53
CA PHE A 355 25.18 -18.62 0.84
C PHE A 355 25.38 -18.64 -0.70
N HIS A 356 24.28 -18.51 -1.44
CA HIS A 356 24.30 -18.29 -2.89
C HIS A 356 23.47 -17.08 -3.32
N GLY A 357 24.10 -15.94 -3.58
CA GLY A 357 23.41 -14.73 -4.01
C GLY A 357 22.65 -14.05 -2.88
N ALA A 358 23.30 -13.90 -1.72
CA ALA A 358 22.71 -13.50 -0.43
C ALA A 358 22.17 -12.05 -0.39
N ASP A 359 22.15 -11.38 -1.53
CA ASP A 359 21.81 -9.98 -1.74
C ASP A 359 20.45 -9.57 -1.16
N SER A 360 19.46 -10.48 -1.17
CA SER A 360 18.12 -10.27 -0.60
C SER A 360 17.99 -10.87 0.81
N ASP A 361 18.68 -11.97 1.07
CA ASP A 361 18.60 -12.68 2.35
C ASP A 361 19.09 -11.81 3.50
N MET A 362 20.18 -11.05 3.29
CA MET A 362 20.67 -10.11 4.29
C MET A 362 19.62 -9.07 4.67
N GLU A 363 18.81 -8.59 3.72
CA GLU A 363 17.72 -7.65 4.00
C GLU A 363 16.56 -8.34 4.73
N TRP A 364 16.22 -9.58 4.35
CA TRP A 364 15.12 -10.33 4.95
C TRP A 364 15.41 -10.78 6.38
N LEU A 365 16.62 -11.27 6.67
CA LEU A 365 17.09 -11.62 8.01
C LEU A 365 16.93 -10.45 8.99
N GLN A 366 17.31 -9.25 8.54
CA GLN A 366 17.20 -8.01 9.32
C GLN A 366 15.74 -7.61 9.52
N ARG A 367 14.96 -7.50 8.43
CA ARG A 367 13.55 -7.09 8.43
C ARG A 367 12.70 -7.98 9.35
N ASP A 368 12.88 -9.29 9.25
CA ASP A 368 11.97 -10.25 9.87
C ASP A 368 12.39 -10.64 11.27
N PHE A 369 13.69 -10.89 11.49
CA PHE A 369 14.18 -11.56 12.71
C PHE A 369 15.22 -10.76 13.51
N GLY A 370 15.70 -9.62 12.99
CA GLY A 370 16.86 -8.93 13.58
C GLY A 370 18.15 -9.75 13.51
N LEU A 371 18.25 -10.65 12.53
CA LEU A 371 19.43 -11.48 12.29
C LEU A 371 20.44 -10.79 11.38
N TYR A 372 21.72 -10.99 11.69
CA TYR A 372 22.87 -10.42 10.99
C TYR A 372 23.91 -11.50 10.72
N VAL A 373 24.71 -11.36 9.65
CA VAL A 373 25.78 -12.31 9.32
C VAL A 373 27.14 -11.63 9.38
N VAL A 374 28.09 -12.28 10.04
CA VAL A 374 29.53 -11.92 10.06
C VAL A 374 30.32 -13.12 9.57
N ASN A 375 31.34 -12.91 8.73
CA ASN A 375 32.05 -13.97 7.99
C ASN A 375 31.12 -14.77 7.05
N LEU A 376 30.68 -14.08 5.99
CA LEU A 376 29.95 -14.62 4.86
C LEU A 376 30.90 -15.00 3.70
N PHE A 377 30.63 -16.11 3.02
CA PHE A 377 31.13 -16.39 1.67
C PHE A 377 29.96 -16.63 0.71
N ASP A 378 29.87 -15.79 -0.32
CA ASP A 378 28.84 -15.91 -1.35
C ASP A 378 29.37 -16.65 -2.60
N THR A 379 28.82 -17.83 -2.86
CA THR A 379 29.17 -18.66 -4.03
C THR A 379 28.75 -18.03 -5.37
N HIS A 380 27.72 -17.17 -5.41
CA HIS A 380 27.40 -16.37 -6.59
C HIS A 380 28.53 -15.38 -6.90
N GLN A 381 29.08 -14.68 -5.90
CA GLN A 381 30.24 -13.80 -6.10
C GLN A 381 31.51 -14.58 -6.49
N ALA A 382 31.72 -15.77 -5.91
CA ALA A 382 32.78 -16.68 -6.32
C ALA A 382 32.64 -17.11 -7.81
N SER A 383 31.43 -17.40 -8.28
CA SER A 383 31.19 -17.82 -9.67
C SER A 383 31.52 -16.72 -10.68
N ARG A 384 31.31 -15.45 -10.28
CA ARG A 384 31.67 -14.27 -11.06
C ARG A 384 33.17 -14.02 -11.06
N ALA A 385 33.85 -14.22 -9.93
CA ALA A 385 35.31 -14.14 -9.84
C ALA A 385 36.02 -15.22 -10.68
N LEU A 386 35.44 -16.42 -10.76
CA LEU A 386 35.89 -17.53 -11.62
C LEU A 386 35.50 -17.37 -13.10
N ASN A 387 34.72 -16.36 -13.47
CA ASN A 387 34.15 -16.18 -14.82
C ASN A 387 33.42 -17.43 -15.36
N LEU A 388 32.65 -18.12 -14.51
CA LEU A 388 31.84 -19.27 -14.93
C LEU A 388 30.77 -18.85 -15.94
N ALA A 389 30.38 -19.78 -16.83
CA ALA A 389 29.46 -19.50 -17.95
C ALA A 389 28.04 -19.07 -17.50
N ARG A 390 27.63 -19.44 -16.29
CA ARG A 390 26.44 -18.93 -15.59
C ARG A 390 26.73 -18.83 -14.09
N HIS A 391 25.93 -18.05 -13.39
CA HIS A 391 26.16 -17.74 -11.97
C HIS A 391 25.07 -18.27 -11.02
N SER A 392 24.01 -18.89 -11.55
CA SER A 392 22.88 -19.44 -10.77
C SER A 392 23.20 -20.76 -10.07
N LEU A 393 22.62 -21.01 -8.90
CA LEU A 393 22.81 -22.24 -8.11
C LEU A 393 22.59 -23.53 -8.92
N ASP A 394 21.52 -23.59 -9.70
CA ASP A 394 21.25 -24.65 -10.70
C ASP A 394 22.47 -25.02 -11.58
N HIS A 395 23.24 -24.02 -11.99
CA HIS A 395 24.45 -24.24 -12.80
C HIS A 395 25.59 -24.80 -11.95
N LEU A 396 25.75 -24.35 -10.70
CA LEU A 396 26.78 -24.84 -9.80
C LEU A 396 26.48 -26.28 -9.36
N LEU A 397 25.22 -26.59 -9.00
CA LEU A 397 24.73 -27.94 -8.73
C LEU A 397 25.03 -28.88 -9.91
N LYS A 398 24.72 -28.45 -11.14
CA LYS A 398 24.98 -29.27 -12.33
C LYS A 398 26.46 -29.39 -12.67
N HIS A 399 27.24 -28.33 -12.48
CA HIS A 399 28.67 -28.31 -12.83
C HIS A 399 29.54 -29.09 -11.83
N PHE A 400 29.32 -28.92 -10.53
CA PHE A 400 30.14 -29.54 -9.48
C PHE A 400 29.59 -30.88 -8.98
N CYS A 401 28.27 -31.04 -8.91
CA CYS A 401 27.62 -32.21 -8.30
C CYS A 401 26.90 -33.12 -9.33
N ASN A 402 26.78 -32.68 -10.58
CA ASN A 402 25.95 -33.30 -11.63
C ASN A 402 24.45 -33.44 -11.26
N VAL A 403 23.96 -32.62 -10.34
CA VAL A 403 22.56 -32.58 -9.90
C VAL A 403 21.76 -31.58 -10.75
N ASP A 404 20.55 -31.95 -11.16
CA ASP A 404 19.61 -31.06 -11.87
C ASP A 404 18.61 -30.47 -10.87
N SER A 405 18.41 -29.14 -10.87
CA SER A 405 17.48 -28.47 -9.95
C SER A 405 16.03 -28.43 -10.46
N ASP A 406 15.07 -28.63 -9.56
CA ASP A 406 13.64 -28.66 -9.90
C ASP A 406 12.95 -27.29 -9.73
N LYS A 407 12.99 -26.47 -10.78
CA LYS A 407 12.48 -25.09 -10.76
C LYS A 407 10.95 -24.94 -10.63
N ARG A 408 10.21 -26.02 -10.35
CA ARG A 408 8.75 -25.97 -10.15
C ARG A 408 8.33 -25.16 -8.91
N TYR A 409 9.17 -25.10 -7.88
CA TYR A 409 8.80 -24.51 -6.57
C TYR A 409 9.32 -23.08 -6.33
N GLN A 410 10.20 -22.54 -7.19
CA GLN A 410 10.75 -21.17 -7.07
C GLN A 410 9.71 -20.05 -6.99
N LEU A 411 8.47 -20.29 -7.46
CA LEU A 411 7.33 -19.36 -7.36
C LEU A 411 6.13 -19.99 -6.63
N ALA A 412 6.38 -20.95 -5.75
CA ALA A 412 5.36 -21.59 -4.92
C ALA A 412 4.93 -20.69 -3.75
N ASP A 413 3.80 -21.03 -3.13
CA ASP A 413 3.35 -20.36 -1.92
C ASP A 413 3.96 -21.06 -0.69
N TRP A 414 5.16 -20.63 -0.29
CA TRP A 414 5.90 -21.19 0.85
C TRP A 414 5.23 -21.04 2.23
N ARG A 415 4.05 -20.41 2.29
CA ARG A 415 3.20 -20.32 3.48
C ARG A 415 2.33 -21.57 3.68
N ILE A 416 2.32 -22.51 2.73
CA ILE A 416 1.55 -23.76 2.84
C ILE A 416 2.08 -24.59 4.01
N ARG A 417 1.15 -25.10 4.84
CA ARG A 417 1.42 -26.03 5.95
C ARG A 417 0.35 -27.14 5.99
N PRO A 418 0.72 -28.41 6.29
CA PRO A 418 2.10 -28.92 6.35
C PRO A 418 2.79 -28.80 4.98
N LEU A 419 4.12 -28.70 4.97
CA LEU A 419 4.88 -28.63 3.71
C LEU A 419 4.84 -29.98 2.98
N PRO A 420 4.54 -30.01 1.67
CA PRO A 420 4.68 -31.22 0.86
C PRO A 420 6.12 -31.72 0.85
N GLU A 421 6.32 -33.04 0.83
CA GLU A 421 7.64 -33.67 0.77
C GLU A 421 8.47 -33.18 -0.41
N GLU A 422 7.85 -32.90 -1.57
CA GLU A 422 8.56 -32.36 -2.73
C GLU A 422 9.09 -30.93 -2.49
N MET A 423 8.41 -30.13 -1.68
CA MET A 423 8.88 -28.79 -1.29
C MET A 423 9.99 -28.87 -0.23
N VAL A 424 9.92 -29.84 0.68
CA VAL A 424 11.00 -30.13 1.64
C VAL A 424 12.27 -30.57 0.90
N GLN A 425 12.15 -31.46 -0.09
CA GLN A 425 13.28 -31.93 -0.91
C GLN A 425 13.87 -30.81 -1.78
N TYR A 426 13.04 -29.93 -2.35
CA TYR A 426 13.50 -28.73 -3.04
C TYR A 426 14.32 -27.84 -2.10
N ALA A 427 13.71 -27.36 -1.01
CA ALA A 427 14.35 -26.47 -0.04
C ALA A 427 15.68 -27.03 0.50
N ARG A 428 15.71 -28.33 0.80
CA ARG A 428 16.91 -29.03 1.25
C ARG A 428 18.04 -29.01 0.21
N THR A 429 17.71 -29.09 -1.08
CA THR A 429 18.69 -29.16 -2.19
C THR A 429 19.52 -27.88 -2.28
N ASP A 430 18.95 -26.72 -1.98
CA ASP A 430 19.62 -25.42 -2.14
C ASP A 430 20.80 -25.23 -1.17
N THR A 431 20.76 -25.85 0.02
CA THR A 431 21.87 -25.79 1.00
C THR A 431 22.74 -27.05 1.07
N HIS A 432 22.17 -28.24 0.84
CA HIS A 432 22.84 -29.53 1.07
C HIS A 432 24.19 -29.69 0.35
N TYR A 433 24.26 -29.21 -0.90
CA TYR A 433 25.46 -29.29 -1.74
C TYR A 433 26.41 -28.10 -1.57
N LEU A 434 25.97 -27.03 -0.90
CA LEU A 434 26.57 -25.71 -1.00
C LEU A 434 27.96 -25.62 -0.34
N LEU A 435 28.20 -26.40 0.72
CA LEU A 435 29.51 -26.50 1.38
C LEU A 435 30.57 -27.19 0.50
N TYR A 436 30.19 -28.21 -0.26
CA TYR A 436 31.10 -28.84 -1.23
C TYR A 436 31.39 -27.91 -2.41
N ILE A 437 30.36 -27.21 -2.92
CA ILE A 437 30.52 -26.17 -3.95
C ILE A 437 31.49 -25.08 -3.45
N TYR A 438 31.37 -24.63 -2.20
CA TYR A 438 32.32 -23.72 -1.57
C TYR A 438 33.76 -24.23 -1.63
N ASP A 439 34.04 -25.47 -1.21
CA ASP A 439 35.40 -26.01 -1.23
C ASP A 439 35.98 -26.10 -2.65
N CYS A 440 35.17 -26.57 -3.62
CA CYS A 440 35.56 -26.65 -5.01
C CYS A 440 35.88 -25.27 -5.59
N MET A 441 35.04 -24.27 -5.32
CA MET A 441 35.23 -22.91 -5.81
C MET A 441 36.41 -22.22 -5.12
N LYS A 442 36.60 -22.40 -3.81
CA LYS A 442 37.79 -21.96 -3.08
C LYS A 442 39.07 -22.54 -3.70
N THR A 443 39.06 -23.84 -4.00
CA THR A 443 40.19 -24.52 -4.65
C THR A 443 40.47 -23.94 -6.04
N GLN A 444 39.45 -23.77 -6.89
CA GLN A 444 39.60 -23.17 -8.21
C GLN A 444 40.08 -21.71 -8.16
N LEU A 445 39.60 -20.91 -7.19
CA LEU A 445 40.01 -19.51 -7.02
C LEU A 445 41.51 -19.40 -6.71
N LEU A 446 42.04 -20.30 -5.88
CA LEU A 446 43.47 -20.39 -5.57
C LEU A 446 44.26 -20.90 -6.77
N ASP A 447 43.77 -21.91 -7.50
CA ASP A 447 44.47 -22.49 -8.65
C ASP A 447 44.57 -21.51 -9.84
N VAL A 448 43.48 -20.78 -10.15
CA VAL A 448 43.48 -19.70 -11.14
C VAL A 448 44.39 -18.54 -10.73
N SER A 449 44.60 -18.33 -9.43
CA SER A 449 45.49 -17.31 -8.87
C SER A 449 46.92 -17.80 -8.63
N HIS A 450 47.30 -18.99 -9.13
CA HIS A 450 48.61 -19.61 -8.92
C HIS A 450 49.03 -19.71 -7.44
N GLY A 451 48.07 -19.99 -6.55
CA GLY A 451 48.25 -20.08 -5.09
C GLY A 451 48.17 -18.74 -4.36
N GLN A 452 47.99 -17.61 -5.05
CA GLN A 452 47.79 -16.30 -4.41
C GLN A 452 46.37 -16.16 -3.86
N THR A 453 46.24 -15.53 -2.69
CA THR A 453 44.96 -15.34 -2.00
C THR A 453 44.14 -14.15 -2.50
N GLY A 454 44.68 -13.31 -3.40
CA GLY A 454 44.07 -12.03 -3.78
C GLY A 454 42.66 -12.13 -4.39
N LEU A 455 42.42 -13.11 -5.28
CA LEU A 455 41.09 -13.32 -5.86
C LEU A 455 40.09 -13.87 -4.83
N LEU A 456 40.57 -14.74 -3.93
CA LEU A 456 39.77 -15.29 -2.83
C LEU A 456 39.36 -14.19 -1.84
N GLN A 457 40.30 -13.31 -1.47
CA GLN A 457 40.03 -12.14 -0.63
C GLN A 457 39.07 -11.15 -1.31
N CYS A 458 39.13 -11.00 -2.63
CA CYS A 458 38.16 -10.19 -3.38
C CYS A 458 36.73 -10.75 -3.28
N VAL A 459 36.55 -12.07 -3.25
CA VAL A 459 35.24 -12.71 -3.01
C VAL A 459 34.78 -12.48 -1.56
N TRP A 460 35.65 -12.63 -0.57
CA TRP A 460 35.32 -12.33 0.83
C TRP A 460 34.96 -10.86 1.05
N ASN A 461 35.69 -9.92 0.46
CA ASN A 461 35.39 -8.49 0.56
C ASN A 461 34.00 -8.17 -0.03
N LYS A 462 33.66 -8.71 -1.21
CA LYS A 462 32.31 -8.57 -1.78
C LYS A 462 31.23 -9.23 -0.92
N SER A 463 31.54 -10.34 -0.27
CA SER A 463 30.62 -11.02 0.66
C SER A 463 30.43 -10.21 1.94
N LYS A 464 31.47 -9.53 2.43
CA LYS A 464 31.36 -8.51 3.49
C LYS A 464 30.46 -7.35 3.05
N ASP A 465 30.64 -6.83 1.84
CA ASP A 465 29.83 -5.72 1.31
C ASP A 465 28.34 -6.10 1.18
N ILE A 466 28.03 -7.38 0.88
CA ILE A 466 26.66 -7.92 0.94
C ILE A 466 26.15 -7.98 2.39
N SER A 467 26.98 -8.47 3.32
CA SER A 467 26.65 -8.55 4.76
C SER A 467 26.43 -7.16 5.38
N LEU A 468 27.06 -6.12 4.83
CA LEU A 468 26.93 -4.71 5.24
C LEU A 468 25.67 -4.02 4.69
N LYS A 469 24.89 -4.67 3.81
CA LYS A 469 23.62 -4.10 3.34
C LYS A 469 22.69 -3.85 4.51
N LYS A 470 21.95 -2.74 4.45
CA LYS A 470 20.92 -2.39 5.41
C LYS A 470 19.56 -2.49 4.76
N TYR A 471 18.62 -3.18 5.40
CA TYR A 471 17.23 -3.14 4.96
C TYR A 471 16.67 -1.72 5.10
N LEU A 472 16.02 -1.22 4.05
CA LEU A 472 15.31 0.06 4.04
C LEU A 472 13.86 -0.19 3.61
N LYS A 473 12.91 0.23 4.45
CA LYS A 473 11.47 0.19 4.10
C LYS A 473 11.21 1.00 2.81
N PRO A 474 10.31 0.55 1.93
CA PRO A 474 9.83 1.35 0.81
C PRO A 474 8.99 2.54 1.34
N ILE A 475 9.53 3.75 1.20
CA ILE A 475 8.87 4.99 1.65
C ILE A 475 7.92 5.48 0.55
N PHE A 476 6.67 5.75 0.93
CA PHE A 476 5.72 6.48 0.09
C PHE A 476 6.02 7.97 0.12
N THR A 477 6.12 8.59 -1.06
CA THR A 477 6.21 10.03 -1.26
C THR A 477 5.11 10.49 -2.23
N GLU A 478 4.71 11.76 -2.15
CA GLU A 478 3.68 12.29 -3.06
C GLU A 478 4.04 12.10 -4.53
N ASP A 479 5.34 12.16 -4.89
CA ASP A 479 5.85 11.99 -6.25
C ASP A 479 6.14 10.53 -6.66
N SER A 480 5.94 9.55 -5.77
CA SER A 480 6.25 8.13 -6.04
C SER A 480 5.53 7.58 -7.28
N TYR A 481 4.33 8.08 -7.60
CA TYR A 481 3.59 7.68 -8.80
C TYR A 481 4.30 8.10 -10.11
N LEU A 482 5.12 9.17 -10.10
CA LEU A 482 5.85 9.66 -11.28
C LEU A 482 6.93 8.68 -11.75
N GLU A 483 7.51 7.89 -10.85
CA GLU A 483 8.40 6.79 -11.26
C GLU A 483 7.66 5.72 -12.04
N LEU A 484 6.49 5.32 -11.55
CA LEU A 484 5.68 4.28 -12.17
C LEU A 484 5.14 4.76 -13.52
N GLN A 485 4.71 6.02 -13.60
CA GLN A 485 4.30 6.67 -14.86
C GLN A 485 5.45 6.69 -15.88
N ARG A 486 6.67 7.07 -15.47
CA ARG A 486 7.88 7.04 -16.32
C ARG A 486 8.22 5.64 -16.80
N LYS A 487 8.22 4.65 -15.90
CA LYS A 487 8.49 3.24 -16.21
C LYS A 487 7.48 2.67 -17.22
N GLN A 488 6.20 3.06 -17.12
CA GLN A 488 5.14 2.59 -18.02
C GLN A 488 4.85 3.50 -19.23
N LYS A 489 5.58 4.62 -19.38
CA LYS A 489 5.45 5.59 -20.48
C LYS A 489 4.02 6.14 -20.67
N MET A 490 3.31 6.35 -19.58
CA MET A 490 1.88 6.72 -19.60
C MET A 490 1.65 8.22 -19.81
N SER A 491 0.95 8.56 -20.89
CA SER A 491 0.54 9.93 -21.23
C SER A 491 -0.89 10.20 -20.78
N PHE A 492 -1.06 10.79 -19.61
CA PHE A 492 -2.36 11.13 -19.02
C PHE A 492 -2.68 12.63 -19.14
N ASN A 493 -3.96 12.95 -19.28
CA ASN A 493 -4.48 14.30 -19.09
C ASN A 493 -4.56 14.66 -17.58
N THR A 494 -4.90 15.90 -17.24
CA THR A 494 -4.97 16.38 -15.84
C THR A 494 -5.88 15.54 -14.95
N GLN A 495 -7.06 15.14 -15.45
CA GLN A 495 -8.03 14.33 -14.70
C GLN A 495 -7.51 12.89 -14.52
N GLN A 496 -7.04 12.28 -15.61
CA GLN A 496 -6.47 10.92 -15.61
C GLN A 496 -5.24 10.82 -14.70
N LEU A 497 -4.36 11.83 -14.70
CA LEU A 497 -3.19 11.88 -13.82
C LEU A 497 -3.58 12.06 -12.35
N THR A 498 -4.60 12.87 -12.08
CA THR A 498 -5.15 13.04 -10.72
C THR A 498 -5.77 11.72 -10.23
N ALA A 499 -6.55 11.03 -11.07
CA ALA A 499 -7.09 9.71 -10.76
C ALA A 499 -5.96 8.72 -10.47
N PHE A 500 -4.93 8.65 -11.32
CA PHE A 500 -3.79 7.77 -11.11
C PHE A 500 -3.06 8.06 -9.79
N ARG A 501 -2.83 9.34 -9.45
CA ARG A 501 -2.21 9.75 -8.17
C ARG A 501 -3.06 9.32 -6.96
N LEU A 502 -4.37 9.58 -7.00
CA LEU A 502 -5.29 9.23 -5.92
C LEU A 502 -5.41 7.71 -5.74
N LEU A 503 -5.55 6.96 -6.84
CA LEU A 503 -5.59 5.50 -6.82
C LEU A 503 -4.26 4.88 -6.36
N PHE A 504 -3.12 5.50 -6.72
CA PHE A 504 -1.80 5.08 -6.26
C PHE A 504 -1.64 5.26 -4.75
N ALA A 505 -2.04 6.43 -4.21
CA ALA A 505 -2.03 6.70 -2.77
C ALA A 505 -2.98 5.79 -1.99
N TRP A 506 -4.21 5.60 -2.48
CA TRP A 506 -5.17 4.66 -1.92
C TRP A 506 -4.64 3.23 -1.86
N ARG A 507 -4.02 2.77 -2.96
CA ARG A 507 -3.46 1.41 -3.03
C ARG A 507 -2.35 1.22 -2.01
N ASP A 508 -1.45 2.19 -1.86
CA ASP A 508 -0.35 2.11 -0.90
C ASP A 508 -0.87 2.13 0.55
N LYS A 509 -1.79 3.05 0.89
CA LYS A 509 -2.49 3.09 2.17
C LYS A 509 -3.13 1.74 2.52
N LEU A 510 -3.94 1.18 1.62
CA LEU A 510 -4.65 -0.08 1.89
C LEU A 510 -3.70 -1.28 1.93
N ALA A 511 -2.67 -1.30 1.06
CA ALA A 511 -1.64 -2.34 1.07
C ALA A 511 -0.88 -2.41 2.41
N ARG A 512 -0.55 -1.24 2.99
CA ARG A 512 0.06 -1.16 4.33
C ARG A 512 -0.89 -1.60 5.43
N GLN A 513 -2.12 -1.08 5.43
CA GLN A 513 -3.13 -1.35 6.45
C GLN A 513 -3.50 -2.84 6.53
N GLU A 514 -3.71 -3.47 5.38
CA GLU A 514 -4.07 -4.88 5.30
C GLU A 514 -2.85 -5.82 5.35
N ASP A 515 -1.61 -5.32 5.29
CA ASP A 515 -0.39 -6.11 5.01
C ASP A 515 -0.55 -7.03 3.78
N GLU A 516 -0.80 -6.41 2.64
CA GLU A 516 -0.99 -7.07 1.35
C GLU A 516 -0.10 -6.43 0.28
N SER A 517 0.30 -7.19 -0.74
CA SER A 517 1.12 -6.60 -1.80
C SER A 517 0.29 -5.63 -2.66
N THR A 518 0.94 -4.59 -3.19
CA THR A 518 0.28 -3.68 -4.15
C THR A 518 -0.27 -4.41 -5.38
N GLY A 519 0.33 -5.55 -5.75
CA GLY A 519 -0.15 -6.45 -6.80
C GLY A 519 -1.35 -7.33 -6.41
N TYR A 520 -1.61 -7.54 -5.11
CA TYR A 520 -2.84 -8.18 -4.64
C TYR A 520 -3.98 -7.17 -4.50
N VAL A 521 -3.69 -5.98 -3.96
CA VAL A 521 -4.67 -4.90 -3.78
C VAL A 521 -5.22 -4.41 -5.14
N LEU A 522 -4.36 -3.86 -6.00
CA LEU A 522 -4.75 -3.36 -7.31
C LEU A 522 -3.54 -3.39 -8.29
N PRO A 523 -3.42 -4.44 -9.12
CA PRO A 523 -2.46 -4.52 -10.21
C PRO A 523 -2.40 -3.25 -11.07
N THR A 524 -1.18 -2.78 -11.34
CA THR A 524 -0.97 -1.48 -11.99
C THR A 524 -1.68 -1.35 -13.34
N HIS A 525 -1.77 -2.41 -14.15
CA HIS A 525 -2.48 -2.35 -15.43
C HIS A 525 -3.99 -2.06 -15.27
N MET A 526 -4.62 -2.51 -14.18
CA MET A 526 -6.02 -2.22 -13.88
C MET A 526 -6.18 -0.81 -13.30
N MET A 527 -5.26 -0.38 -12.41
CA MET A 527 -5.19 1.02 -11.94
C MET A 527 -5.10 2.01 -13.11
N SER A 528 -4.22 1.74 -14.07
CA SER A 528 -4.05 2.58 -15.25
C SER A 528 -5.30 2.59 -16.13
N LYS A 529 -5.94 1.44 -16.35
CA LYS A 529 -7.21 1.37 -17.10
C LYS A 529 -8.35 2.15 -16.42
N ILE A 530 -8.50 2.07 -15.10
CA ILE A 530 -9.46 2.90 -14.34
C ILE A 530 -9.14 4.39 -14.52
N SER A 531 -7.85 4.75 -14.48
CA SER A 531 -7.37 6.11 -14.66
C SER A 531 -7.58 6.63 -16.08
N GLU A 532 -7.52 5.77 -17.10
CA GLU A 532 -7.74 6.11 -18.51
C GLU A 532 -9.22 6.33 -18.82
N GLU A 533 -10.08 5.39 -18.42
CA GLU A 533 -11.53 5.37 -18.71
C GLU A 533 -12.33 6.37 -17.88
N LEU A 534 -11.85 6.73 -16.67
CA LEU A 534 -12.53 7.63 -15.72
C LEU A 534 -14.02 7.26 -15.51
N PRO A 535 -14.32 6.03 -15.04
CA PRO A 535 -15.68 5.52 -14.93
C PRO A 535 -16.59 6.41 -14.09
N LYS A 536 -17.83 6.61 -14.55
CA LYS A 536 -18.81 7.49 -13.91
C LYS A 536 -19.54 6.86 -12.71
N GLU A 537 -19.52 5.54 -12.61
CA GLU A 537 -20.27 4.73 -11.66
C GLU A 537 -19.35 3.67 -11.04
N PRO A 538 -19.61 3.18 -9.81
CA PRO A 538 -18.83 2.11 -9.17
C PRO A 538 -18.68 0.87 -10.05
N GLN A 539 -19.73 0.49 -10.77
CA GLN A 539 -19.73 -0.69 -11.64
C GLN A 539 -18.77 -0.55 -12.83
N GLY A 540 -18.46 0.68 -13.26
CA GLY A 540 -17.44 0.93 -14.28
C GLY A 540 -16.01 0.64 -13.80
N ILE A 541 -15.73 0.81 -12.51
CA ILE A 541 -14.44 0.42 -11.88
C ILE A 541 -14.31 -1.10 -11.86
N ILE A 542 -15.39 -1.78 -11.48
CA ILE A 542 -15.48 -3.25 -11.50
C ILE A 542 -15.29 -3.79 -12.92
N ALA A 543 -15.93 -3.18 -13.93
CA ALA A 543 -15.75 -3.55 -15.35
C ALA A 543 -14.34 -3.30 -15.90
N CYS A 544 -13.56 -2.40 -15.28
CA CYS A 544 -12.15 -2.24 -15.63
C CYS A 544 -11.29 -3.42 -15.17
N CYS A 545 -11.72 -4.17 -14.14
CA CYS A 545 -10.92 -5.19 -13.47
C CYS A 545 -11.32 -6.62 -13.88
N ASN A 546 -10.37 -7.43 -14.38
CA ASN A 546 -10.63 -8.81 -14.75
C ASN A 546 -9.43 -9.75 -14.47
N PRO A 547 -9.51 -10.64 -13.46
CA PRO A 547 -10.57 -10.72 -12.44
C PRO A 547 -10.58 -9.48 -11.53
N VAL A 548 -11.70 -9.22 -10.86
CA VAL A 548 -11.84 -8.12 -9.89
C VAL A 548 -11.09 -8.49 -8.60
N PRO A 549 -10.10 -7.71 -8.13
CA PRO A 549 -9.46 -7.94 -6.84
C PRO A 549 -10.47 -7.86 -5.68
N PRO A 550 -10.37 -8.70 -4.64
CA PRO A 550 -11.33 -8.68 -3.52
C PRO A 550 -11.43 -7.31 -2.84
N LEU A 551 -10.28 -6.70 -2.52
CA LEU A 551 -10.21 -5.39 -1.87
C LEU A 551 -10.77 -4.25 -2.73
N VAL A 552 -10.66 -4.34 -4.06
CA VAL A 552 -11.28 -3.40 -5.01
C VAL A 552 -12.79 -3.53 -5.04
N ARG A 553 -13.34 -4.74 -4.84
CA ARG A 553 -14.78 -4.95 -4.70
C ARG A 553 -15.30 -4.40 -3.37
N GLN A 554 -14.60 -4.69 -2.27
CA GLN A 554 -14.96 -4.22 -0.93
C GLN A 554 -14.95 -2.69 -0.83
N GLN A 555 -13.91 -2.04 -1.36
CA GLN A 555 -13.73 -0.58 -1.26
C GLN A 555 -14.16 0.17 -2.54
N VAL A 556 -15.08 -0.40 -3.34
CA VAL A 556 -15.48 0.18 -4.63
C VAL A 556 -16.07 1.60 -4.48
N ASN A 557 -16.71 1.89 -3.35
CA ASN A 557 -17.31 3.19 -3.05
C ASN A 557 -16.25 4.27 -2.74
N GLU A 558 -15.18 3.93 -1.99
CA GLU A 558 -14.02 4.81 -1.78
C GLU A 558 -13.31 5.08 -3.12
N LEU A 559 -13.08 4.03 -3.93
CA LEU A 559 -12.50 4.15 -5.27
C LEU A 559 -13.33 5.04 -6.20
N HIS A 560 -14.66 4.92 -6.16
CA HIS A 560 -15.57 5.74 -6.94
C HIS A 560 -15.49 7.23 -6.56
N LEU A 561 -15.40 7.53 -5.25
CA LEU A 561 -15.17 8.88 -4.74
C LEU A 561 -13.88 9.52 -5.28
N LEU A 562 -12.77 8.77 -5.27
CA LEU A 562 -11.48 9.25 -5.79
C LEU A 562 -11.52 9.53 -7.30
N VAL A 563 -12.22 8.68 -8.06
CA VAL A 563 -12.42 8.91 -9.51
C VAL A 563 -13.37 10.09 -9.76
N GLN A 564 -14.39 10.29 -8.93
CA GLN A 564 -15.27 11.47 -9.01
C GLN A 564 -14.46 12.76 -8.80
N GLN A 565 -13.68 12.85 -7.72
CA GLN A 565 -12.81 14.00 -7.43
C GLN A 565 -11.84 14.29 -8.59
N ALA A 566 -11.23 13.25 -9.17
CA ALA A 566 -10.35 13.40 -10.31
C ALA A 566 -11.06 13.94 -11.58
N ARG A 567 -12.34 13.61 -11.77
CA ARG A 567 -13.16 14.09 -12.91
C ARG A 567 -13.64 15.54 -12.76
N GLU A 568 -13.67 16.07 -11.55
CA GLU A 568 -14.01 17.47 -11.27
C GLU A 568 -12.83 18.43 -11.55
N MET A 569 -11.61 17.90 -11.71
CA MET A 569 -10.42 18.70 -12.02
C MET A 569 -10.51 19.40 -13.39
N PRO A 570 -10.06 20.67 -13.52
CA PRO A 570 -10.10 21.41 -14.76
C PRO A 570 -9.09 20.88 -15.80
N LEU A 571 -9.58 20.56 -17.00
CA LEU A 571 -8.73 20.17 -18.13
C LEU A 571 -7.99 21.40 -18.70
N LEU A 572 -6.69 21.54 -18.42
CA LEU A 572 -5.90 22.59 -19.06
C LEU A 572 -5.61 22.24 -20.53
N LYS A 573 -5.63 23.27 -21.38
CA LYS A 573 -5.30 23.14 -22.81
C LYS A 573 -3.83 22.70 -22.96
N VAL A 574 -3.62 21.55 -23.59
CA VAL A 574 -2.38 20.72 -23.63
C VAL A 574 -1.06 21.49 -23.83
N ARG A 575 -1.07 22.65 -24.50
CA ARG A 575 0.14 23.45 -24.80
C ARG A 575 0.87 24.06 -23.58
N LYS A 576 0.28 24.11 -22.38
CA LYS A 576 0.97 24.67 -21.19
C LYS A 576 1.61 23.63 -20.25
N TYR A 577 1.10 22.41 -20.18
CA TYR A 577 1.58 21.41 -19.22
C TYR A 577 2.99 20.88 -19.50
N GLN A 578 3.34 20.68 -20.77
CA GLN A 578 4.71 20.29 -21.15
C GLN A 578 5.74 21.35 -20.73
N CYS A 579 5.39 22.63 -20.75
CA CYS A 579 6.28 23.71 -20.32
C CYS A 579 6.46 23.74 -18.79
N LEU A 580 5.38 23.55 -18.02
CA LEU A 580 5.45 23.48 -16.54
C LEU A 580 6.30 22.30 -16.05
N LEU A 581 6.13 21.11 -16.62
CA LEU A 581 6.93 19.94 -16.27
C LEU A 581 8.42 20.11 -16.65
N GLN A 582 8.71 20.86 -17.72
CA GLN A 582 10.09 21.19 -18.12
C GLN A 582 10.77 22.16 -17.13
N ILE A 583 9.99 23.04 -16.48
CA ILE A 583 10.48 24.06 -15.54
C ILE A 583 10.84 23.42 -14.20
N ASN A 584 9.93 22.62 -13.61
CA ASN A 584 10.23 21.89 -12.36
C ASN A 584 11.42 20.93 -12.52
N HIS A 585 11.68 20.43 -13.74
CA HIS A 585 12.83 19.57 -13.99
C HIS A 585 14.18 20.31 -13.88
N LEU A 586 14.21 21.63 -14.14
CA LEU A 586 15.41 22.46 -14.02
C LEU A 586 15.74 22.82 -12.57
N GLU A 587 14.74 22.92 -11.68
CA GLU A 587 14.96 23.20 -10.26
C GLU A 587 15.69 22.07 -9.51
N THR A 588 15.72 20.86 -10.08
CA THR A 588 16.36 19.68 -9.47
C THR A 588 17.85 19.50 -9.83
N LYS A 589 18.47 20.45 -10.56
CA LYS A 589 19.89 20.37 -10.94
C LYS A 589 20.66 21.69 -10.75
N ASN A 590 21.38 21.72 -9.64
CA ASN A 590 22.60 22.48 -9.33
C ASN A 590 22.55 24.02 -9.19
N ASP A 591 23.00 24.41 -8.00
CA ASP A 591 24.06 25.39 -7.71
C ASP A 591 23.84 26.91 -7.86
N GLN A 592 24.64 27.61 -7.05
CA GLN A 592 24.57 29.03 -6.77
C GLN A 592 25.14 29.87 -7.93
N GLU A 593 24.29 30.38 -8.82
CA GLU A 593 24.63 31.58 -9.59
C GLU A 593 23.39 32.41 -9.99
N SER A 594 23.62 33.67 -10.37
CA SER A 594 22.60 34.74 -10.29
C SER A 594 21.31 34.49 -11.08
N LEU A 595 20.16 34.56 -10.40
CA LEU A 595 18.82 34.41 -10.98
C LEU A 595 18.50 35.51 -12.01
N SER A 596 18.35 35.11 -13.28
CA SER A 596 17.83 35.96 -14.35
C SER A 596 16.46 36.60 -14.02
N VAL A 597 16.23 37.81 -14.56
CA VAL A 597 14.98 38.58 -14.46
C VAL A 597 13.73 37.77 -14.86
N ALA A 598 13.89 36.75 -15.73
CA ALA A 598 12.82 35.83 -16.09
C ALA A 598 12.35 34.97 -14.89
N HIS A 599 13.28 34.44 -14.08
CA HIS A 599 12.94 33.65 -12.89
C HIS A 599 12.24 34.49 -11.82
N MET A 600 12.69 35.73 -11.58
CA MET A 600 11.98 36.64 -10.66
C MET A 600 10.56 36.99 -11.11
N LYS A 601 10.30 37.09 -12.42
CA LYS A 601 8.94 37.24 -12.94
C LYS A 601 8.10 35.98 -12.79
N ALA A 602 8.68 34.80 -13.02
CA ALA A 602 7.99 33.52 -12.82
C ALA A 602 7.60 33.32 -11.34
N ARG A 603 8.52 33.57 -10.40
CA ARG A 603 8.28 33.44 -8.95
C ARG A 603 7.13 34.33 -8.47
N ARG A 604 7.10 35.61 -8.87
CA ARG A 604 5.99 36.53 -8.59
C ARG A 604 4.64 36.08 -9.17
N ILE A 605 4.64 35.38 -10.30
CA ILE A 605 3.40 34.85 -10.89
C ILE A 605 2.92 33.65 -10.06
N ILE A 606 3.81 32.75 -9.64
CA ILE A 606 3.47 31.61 -8.78
C ILE A 606 2.94 32.07 -7.43
N GLU A 607 3.66 32.97 -6.74
CA GLU A 607 3.23 33.57 -5.46
C GLU A 607 1.85 34.27 -5.56
N SER A 608 1.50 34.82 -6.73
CA SER A 608 0.19 35.47 -6.95
C SER A 608 -0.97 34.50 -7.12
N PHE A 609 -0.72 33.20 -7.37
CA PHE A 609 -1.76 32.17 -7.42
C PHE A 609 -1.98 31.45 -6.08
N GLU A 610 -1.00 31.47 -5.18
CA GLU A 610 -1.09 30.78 -3.89
C GLU A 610 -1.72 31.62 -2.76
N ASN A 611 -1.78 32.96 -2.88
CA ASN A 611 -2.35 33.82 -1.83
C ASN A 611 -3.01 35.12 -2.35
N PRO A 612 -4.34 35.11 -2.63
CA PRO A 612 -5.02 36.26 -3.26
C PRO A 612 -5.16 37.53 -2.40
N PHE A 613 -4.97 37.46 -1.07
CA PHE A 613 -5.44 38.51 -0.14
C PHE A 613 -4.39 39.52 0.36
N ARG A 614 -3.14 39.48 -0.11
CA ARG A 614 -2.05 40.33 0.43
C ARG A 614 -1.82 41.67 -0.32
N MET A 615 -2.80 42.17 -1.08
CA MET A 615 -2.68 43.43 -1.84
C MET A 615 -3.43 44.64 -1.26
N GLU A 616 -3.75 44.63 0.05
CA GLU A 616 -4.47 45.75 0.67
C GLU A 616 -3.89 46.28 2.01
N SER A 617 -2.56 46.21 2.18
CA SER A 617 -1.86 47.15 3.09
C SER A 617 -0.41 47.38 2.68
N THR A 618 -0.08 48.60 2.21
CA THR A 618 1.24 49.30 2.25
C THR A 618 1.25 50.52 1.31
N LYS A 619 0.52 51.58 1.70
CA LYS A 619 0.70 52.94 1.17
C LYS A 619 0.91 53.94 2.31
N ALA A 620 1.99 53.76 3.06
CA ALA A 620 2.54 54.74 3.99
C ALA A 620 4.03 54.46 4.22
N GLY A 621 4.84 55.50 4.40
CA GLY A 621 6.25 55.38 4.78
C GLY A 621 7.24 55.38 3.61
N GLY A 622 7.56 56.56 3.08
CA GLY A 622 8.82 56.76 2.37
C GLY A 622 9.94 57.11 3.35
N ASN A 623 11.19 56.70 3.07
CA ASN A 623 12.34 57.32 3.72
C ASN A 623 13.62 57.29 2.85
N LYS A 624 14.52 58.24 3.14
CA LYS A 624 15.69 58.63 2.33
C LYS A 624 16.92 57.73 2.52
N ARG A 625 17.88 57.89 1.57
CA ARG A 625 19.34 57.66 1.57
C ARG A 625 19.78 56.64 0.50
N GLU A 626 20.91 56.80 -0.20
CA GLU A 626 21.84 57.92 -0.39
C GLU A 626 22.61 57.63 -1.71
N ARG A 627 23.14 58.65 -2.42
CA ARG A 627 23.77 58.45 -3.74
C ARG A 627 25.21 58.96 -3.71
N VAL A 628 26.17 58.10 -4.08
CA VAL A 628 27.57 58.47 -4.31
C VAL A 628 27.78 58.69 -5.82
N ALA A 629 28.63 59.65 -6.18
CA ALA A 629 29.02 59.96 -7.57
C ALA A 629 30.02 58.89 -8.10
N SER A 630 30.36 58.78 -9.38
CA SER A 630 30.33 59.73 -10.51
C SER A 630 30.07 58.94 -11.85
N GLU A 631 30.26 59.37 -13.10
CA GLU A 631 31.09 60.41 -13.76
C GLU A 631 30.37 61.18 -14.90
N VAL A 632 31.16 61.80 -15.77
CA VAL A 632 30.91 62.84 -16.78
C VAL A 632 30.94 62.29 -18.22
N GLY A 633 30.09 62.86 -19.09
CA GLY A 633 30.35 62.98 -20.55
C GLY A 633 29.84 61.83 -21.44
N GLU A 634 29.37 62.04 -22.68
CA GLU A 634 29.28 63.27 -23.46
C GLU A 634 28.22 63.17 -24.59
N SER A 635 27.60 64.31 -24.91
CA SER A 635 27.04 64.68 -26.23
C SER A 635 25.63 64.20 -26.67
N THR A 636 24.91 65.12 -27.32
CA THR A 636 23.62 64.90 -28.03
C THR A 636 23.76 65.44 -29.46
N PRO A 637 22.87 65.07 -30.41
CA PRO A 637 21.85 66.06 -30.78
C PRO A 637 20.45 65.52 -31.14
N LYS A 638 19.48 66.44 -31.05
CA LYS A 638 18.08 66.39 -31.57
C LYS A 638 18.06 66.48 -33.12
N PRO A 639 16.93 66.37 -33.89
CA PRO A 639 15.50 66.55 -33.54
C PRO A 639 14.57 65.46 -34.19
N SER A 640 13.29 65.59 -34.61
CA SER A 640 12.28 66.69 -34.66
C SER A 640 10.81 66.21 -34.75
N LYS A 641 9.89 66.99 -34.15
CA LYS A 641 8.53 67.38 -34.63
C LYS A 641 7.62 66.34 -35.34
N LYS A 642 6.46 66.03 -34.73
CA LYS A 642 5.15 66.70 -35.00
C LYS A 642 4.00 66.15 -34.14
N GLN A 643 3.29 67.06 -33.47
CA GLN A 643 1.83 67.31 -33.48
C GLN A 643 0.82 66.15 -33.48
N LEU A 644 -0.41 66.26 -32.94
CA LEU A 644 -1.12 67.11 -31.96
C LEU A 644 -2.62 66.73 -32.11
N LYS A 645 -3.35 66.64 -30.98
CA LYS A 645 -4.81 66.76 -30.75
C LYS A 645 -5.34 65.59 -29.91
N SER A 646 -5.83 65.72 -28.67
CA SER A 646 -6.88 66.61 -28.10
C SER A 646 -8.27 66.33 -28.70
N ALA A 647 -9.37 66.17 -27.95
CA ALA A 647 -9.66 66.37 -26.52
C ALA A 647 -10.70 65.28 -26.08
N GLU A 648 -11.43 65.26 -24.95
CA GLU A 648 -11.62 66.18 -23.82
C GLU A 648 -12.20 65.39 -22.61
N LYS A 649 -12.01 65.89 -21.38
CA LYS A 649 -12.78 65.54 -20.15
C LYS A 649 -13.82 66.67 -19.96
N PRO A 650 -14.99 66.53 -19.25
CA PRO A 650 -14.97 66.29 -17.79
C PRO A 650 -16.24 65.78 -17.03
N HIS A 651 -15.97 65.37 -15.78
CA HIS A 651 -16.71 65.56 -14.51
C HIS A 651 -18.15 65.03 -14.16
N LYS A 652 -18.22 64.65 -12.86
CA LYS A 652 -19.37 64.44 -11.95
C LYS A 652 -20.24 65.72 -11.78
N THR A 653 -21.42 65.79 -11.14
CA THR A 653 -22.19 65.00 -10.12
C THR A 653 -23.66 65.53 -10.19
N GLU A 654 -24.76 64.80 -9.96
CA GLU A 654 -25.46 64.42 -8.69
C GLU A 654 -26.89 63.84 -9.06
N PRO A 655 -27.76 63.36 -8.15
CA PRO A 655 -28.75 62.30 -8.44
C PRO A 655 -30.20 62.75 -8.79
N PRO A 656 -31.04 61.85 -9.33
CA PRO A 656 -32.49 62.00 -9.40
C PRO A 656 -33.29 61.15 -8.39
N SER A 657 -34.54 61.57 -8.22
CA SER A 657 -35.60 61.25 -7.25
C SER A 657 -36.09 59.80 -7.13
N GLN A 658 -36.81 59.56 -6.02
CA GLN A 658 -37.69 58.41 -5.80
C GLN A 658 -38.87 58.42 -6.79
N ASP A 659 -39.24 57.23 -7.30
CA ASP A 659 -40.55 56.95 -7.88
C ASP A 659 -41.09 55.62 -7.35
N SER A 660 -42.41 55.51 -7.24
CA SER A 660 -43.11 54.43 -6.51
C SER A 660 -43.29 53.16 -7.34
N PHE A 661 -43.09 52.00 -6.70
CA PHE A 661 -43.36 50.68 -7.28
C PHE A 661 -44.80 50.23 -6.98
N THR A 662 -45.56 49.90 -8.02
CA THR A 662 -46.89 49.27 -7.90
C THR A 662 -46.80 47.76 -8.22
N PRO A 663 -47.37 46.86 -7.39
CA PRO A 663 -47.40 45.44 -7.68
C PRO A 663 -48.31 45.10 -8.88
N PHE A 664 -47.92 44.09 -9.66
CA PHE A 664 -48.67 43.60 -10.82
C PHE A 664 -49.82 42.68 -10.40
N ASP A 665 -51.03 42.92 -10.92
CA ASP A 665 -52.23 42.13 -10.63
C ASP A 665 -52.33 40.92 -11.57
N TYR A 666 -52.28 39.71 -10.99
CA TYR A 666 -52.37 38.44 -11.72
C TYR A 666 -53.81 37.96 -11.97
N SER A 667 -54.83 38.73 -11.60
CA SER A 667 -56.24 38.35 -11.80
C SER A 667 -56.79 38.58 -13.22
N GLN A 668 -56.00 39.14 -14.15
CA GLN A 668 -56.46 39.54 -15.49
C GLN A 668 -55.67 38.97 -16.70
N SER A 669 -55.05 37.80 -16.58
CA SER A 669 -54.44 37.09 -17.73
C SER A 669 -55.21 35.82 -18.15
N ASP A 670 -56.23 35.98 -19.01
CA ASP A 670 -56.96 34.86 -19.66
C ASP A 670 -56.24 34.40 -20.93
N LEU A 671 -55.60 33.22 -20.91
CA LEU A 671 -55.07 32.57 -22.11
C LEU A 671 -55.43 31.07 -22.17
N LYS A 672 -56.59 30.82 -22.78
CA LYS A 672 -57.04 29.50 -23.23
C LYS A 672 -56.15 28.95 -24.34
N VAL A 673 -55.26 28.04 -23.98
CA VAL A 673 -54.69 27.03 -24.89
C VAL A 673 -54.82 25.67 -24.20
N PHE A 674 -55.14 24.60 -24.94
CA PHE A 674 -55.47 23.26 -24.43
C PHE A 674 -56.87 23.08 -23.81
N ALA A 675 -57.92 23.44 -24.57
CA ALA A 675 -59.28 22.95 -24.34
C ALA A 675 -59.77 22.11 -25.53
N GLY A 676 -60.12 20.83 -25.27
CA GLY A 676 -60.66 19.88 -26.25
C GLY A 676 -59.92 18.52 -26.19
N MET A 677 -60.57 17.36 -26.03
CA MET A 677 -62.01 17.05 -25.93
C MET A 677 -62.26 15.93 -24.91
N HIS A 678 -63.32 16.04 -24.10
CA HIS A 678 -63.80 14.94 -23.27
C HIS A 678 -64.51 13.85 -24.09
N LYS A 679 -64.36 12.58 -23.68
CA LYS A 679 -65.47 11.60 -23.68
C LYS A 679 -65.29 10.54 -22.60
N ARG A 680 -66.23 10.47 -21.65
CA ARG A 680 -66.37 9.40 -20.66
C ARG A 680 -67.17 8.22 -21.26
N ARG A 681 -66.74 6.99 -20.98
CA ARG A 681 -67.48 5.71 -20.87
C ARG A 681 -66.47 4.73 -20.25
N SER A 682 -66.57 4.28 -19.01
CA SER A 682 -67.56 3.43 -18.32
C SER A 682 -66.83 2.17 -17.84
N ARG A 683 -66.87 1.93 -16.53
CA ARG A 683 -66.37 0.77 -15.75
C ARG A 683 -66.25 -0.56 -16.51
N ASP A 684 -65.19 -1.33 -16.21
CA ASP A 684 -65.38 -2.62 -15.52
C ASP A 684 -64.11 -3.13 -14.80
N ASN A 685 -64.30 -4.03 -13.84
CA ASN A 685 -63.24 -4.63 -13.02
C ASN A 685 -62.54 -5.79 -13.75
N SER A 686 -61.23 -5.96 -13.54
CA SER A 686 -60.65 -7.29 -13.31
C SER A 686 -59.33 -7.22 -12.54
N GLN A 687 -59.11 -8.24 -11.73
CA GLN A 687 -58.07 -8.36 -10.70
C GLN A 687 -56.89 -9.15 -11.28
N PHE A 688 -55.65 -8.67 -11.08
CA PHE A 688 -54.45 -9.33 -11.64
C PHE A 688 -54.00 -10.48 -10.72
N ASP A 689 -54.02 -11.72 -11.25
CA ASP A 689 -53.61 -12.95 -10.55
C ASP A 689 -52.21 -13.39 -11.05
N PRO A 690 -51.18 -13.45 -10.17
CA PRO A 690 -49.78 -13.62 -10.58
C PRO A 690 -49.36 -15.06 -10.97
N ASN A 691 -50.28 -16.01 -11.14
CA ASN A 691 -49.97 -17.45 -11.25
C ASN A 691 -50.12 -18.10 -12.66
N GLN A 692 -49.97 -17.36 -13.76
CA GLN A 692 -49.95 -17.96 -15.11
C GLN A 692 -48.53 -18.24 -15.64
N ARG A 693 -48.20 -19.54 -15.74
CA ARG A 693 -47.01 -20.05 -16.45
C ARG A 693 -47.28 -20.14 -17.95
N SER A 694 -46.37 -19.61 -18.78
CA SER A 694 -46.46 -19.72 -20.24
C SER A 694 -45.86 -21.05 -20.76
N PHE A 695 -46.59 -21.71 -21.65
CA PHE A 695 -46.17 -22.96 -22.30
C PHE A 695 -45.41 -22.73 -23.62
N ALA A 696 -44.53 -23.66 -23.96
CA ALA A 696 -43.72 -23.64 -25.17
C ALA A 696 -44.47 -24.11 -26.44
N GLN A 697 -43.99 -23.71 -27.62
CA GLN A 697 -44.25 -24.41 -28.87
C GLN A 697 -42.99 -24.58 -29.73
N GLN A 698 -42.94 -25.72 -30.42
CA GLN A 698 -41.83 -26.21 -31.25
C GLN A 698 -41.87 -25.69 -32.70
N LYS A 699 -40.75 -25.82 -33.42
CA LYS A 699 -40.75 -26.18 -34.86
C LYS A 699 -39.44 -26.89 -35.26
N THR A 700 -39.46 -27.61 -36.40
CA THR A 700 -38.72 -28.88 -36.58
C THR A 700 -37.68 -28.92 -37.73
N ALA A 701 -36.60 -29.67 -37.45
CA ALA A 701 -35.63 -30.41 -38.27
C ALA A 701 -35.60 -30.41 -39.83
N LYS A 702 -34.36 -30.37 -40.36
CA LYS A 702 -33.75 -31.10 -41.53
C LYS A 702 -32.26 -30.66 -41.62
N GLY A 703 -31.23 -31.45 -41.98
CA GLY A 703 -31.05 -32.88 -42.27
C GLY A 703 -29.53 -33.19 -42.48
N GLN A 704 -29.09 -34.46 -42.42
CA GLN A 704 -27.66 -34.87 -42.46
C GLN A 704 -27.09 -35.13 -43.87
N LYS A 705 -25.74 -35.05 -44.01
CA LYS A 705 -24.79 -35.82 -44.85
C LYS A 705 -23.41 -35.13 -44.81
N SER A 706 -22.22 -35.71 -44.97
CA SER A 706 -21.58 -37.04 -44.84
C SER A 706 -20.18 -36.90 -45.48
N ASN A 707 -19.14 -37.55 -44.95
CA ASN A 707 -17.71 -37.38 -45.33
C ASN A 707 -17.37 -37.64 -46.82
N PHE A 708 -16.27 -37.03 -47.30
CA PHE A 708 -15.30 -37.66 -48.23
C PHE A 708 -13.87 -37.04 -48.10
N VAL A 709 -12.87 -37.68 -48.72
CA VAL A 709 -11.41 -37.57 -48.39
C VAL A 709 -10.54 -37.24 -49.63
N ALA A 710 -9.31 -36.76 -49.39
CA ALA A 710 -8.17 -36.54 -50.31
C ALA A 710 -8.22 -35.26 -51.20
N GLY A 711 -7.08 -34.62 -51.56
CA GLY A 711 -5.70 -34.79 -51.09
C GLY A 711 -4.63 -34.10 -51.97
N ASN A 712 -3.44 -33.84 -51.40
CA ASN A 712 -2.13 -33.59 -52.05
C ASN A 712 -1.79 -32.27 -52.81
N ARG A 713 -0.50 -31.87 -52.65
CA ARG A 713 0.35 -30.92 -53.44
C ARG A 713 0.05 -29.42 -53.28
N SER A 714 1.02 -28.49 -53.37
CA SER A 714 2.50 -28.55 -53.22
C SER A 714 3.03 -27.10 -53.01
N MET A 715 4.30 -26.93 -52.66
CA MET A 715 4.96 -25.62 -52.45
C MET A 715 5.11 -24.77 -53.72
N SER A 716 5.06 -23.44 -53.56
CA SER A 716 6.12 -22.53 -54.05
C SER A 716 6.01 -21.11 -53.44
N TYR A 717 7.15 -20.42 -53.30
CA TYR A 717 7.27 -19.03 -52.85
C TYR A 717 7.12 -18.06 -54.05
N LEU A 718 6.55 -16.87 -53.84
CA LEU A 718 7.32 -15.59 -53.77
C LEU A 718 6.45 -14.32 -53.74
N ALA A 719 7.01 -13.30 -53.08
CA ALA A 719 6.88 -11.85 -53.33
C ALA A 719 5.50 -11.18 -53.48
N GLY A 720 5.24 -10.19 -52.62
CA GLY A 720 5.03 -8.84 -53.16
C GLY A 720 3.85 -8.01 -52.61
N LYS A 721 4.23 -6.99 -51.82
CA LYS A 721 3.56 -5.70 -51.65
C LYS A 721 2.29 -5.61 -50.79
N SER A 722 2.22 -4.46 -50.15
CA SER A 722 1.25 -4.00 -49.16
C SER A 722 0.00 -3.40 -49.79
N ASP A 723 -1.14 -3.62 -49.16
CA ASP A 723 -2.21 -2.62 -49.08
C ASP A 723 -2.90 -2.69 -47.72
N ARG A 724 -2.61 -1.71 -46.83
CA ARG A 724 -3.31 -1.54 -45.55
C ARG A 724 -4.57 -0.71 -45.75
N GLY A 725 -5.61 -1.33 -46.30
CA GLY A 725 -6.94 -0.74 -46.38
C GLY A 725 -7.67 -0.79 -45.03
N PHE A 726 -7.97 0.37 -44.45
CA PHE A 726 -8.88 0.49 -43.30
C PHE A 726 -10.29 0.00 -43.65
N ARG A 727 -10.88 -0.87 -42.81
CA ARG A 727 -12.35 -1.05 -42.73
C ARG A 727 -12.80 -1.28 -41.29
N HIS A 728 -13.43 -0.26 -40.71
CA HIS A 728 -14.30 -0.42 -39.53
C HIS A 728 -15.61 -1.08 -39.94
N ASN A 729 -16.10 -2.03 -39.16
CA ASN A 729 -17.48 -2.52 -39.25
C ASN A 729 -18.10 -2.50 -37.84
N TRP A 730 -19.03 -1.58 -37.61
CA TRP A 730 -19.96 -1.57 -36.48
C TRP A 730 -21.30 -2.16 -36.95
N PRO A 731 -21.97 -3.04 -36.18
CA PRO A 731 -23.36 -3.39 -36.46
C PRO A 731 -24.29 -2.22 -36.10
N LYS A 732 -25.17 -1.86 -37.04
CA LYS A 732 -26.48 -1.25 -36.76
C LYS A 732 -27.53 -2.33 -37.09
N ARG A 733 -28.71 -2.33 -36.48
CA ARG A 733 -29.39 -1.27 -35.73
C ARG A 733 -30.18 -1.84 -34.56
#